data_AF-A0A949EL98-F1
#
_entry.id   AF-A0A949EL98-F1
#
_cell.length_a   1.000
_cell.length_b   1.000
_cell.length_c   1.000
_cell.angle_alpha   90.00
_cell.angle_beta   90.00
_cell.angle_gamma   90.00
#
_symmetry.space_group_name_H-M   'P 1'
#
loop_
_entity.id
_entity.type
_entity.pdbx_description
1 polymer ?
#
loop_
_entity_poly.entity_id
_entity_poly.type
_entity_poly.pdbx_seq_one_letter_code
_entity_poly.pdbx_strand_id
1 'polypeptide(L)'
;MIRHRTILVLMLAVAIVFIAQSLCYAAGSRELTIVFTGDMRGELENCHCPKDDFGGLDRRYKYISGVREEVGELLLVDVGDVLSLATADLTEDEIARNGVISFKAMELMGYDVMNAGETDIVLGEDFLSERAEEVSFPFISANIIDKYTQEPYFRPYIVKTMESGLKVGILGVSNERYILNSDRLEIEPNKKAVARYLAELKSKSDIVIVLGHLGMPYSVKLAENIEGIDLILNGHWDTDSQEPIEVNGTLIMPTTYHSRKIGRLDLDVYGGQISSYKWESTPLDEGFDGEKIVDGIIAEMPELETQKTTGLVTVEDIALDRPLRVLVFYTAGCKACMEIERDLLTEIEERYGDSIVIENYDIGKPQNYEQMTRLEKLYGVEGGFVPEVIVSRQVLMGKEEIALRLDEVIHDALEEPIDLKKNQALALEAAKYQEPTRGIILSRFESFSVYTVLSAGLLDGVNPCAFTTIVFFISFLAFVGYRRREMFFAGLSFTLAVFFTYLLIGLGIFRFLRAMKAFGYVTVFINTLIGALAILLGILSLVDYFRFKKSKDSKSIILKLPQAIKNKIHSVIGSDFRKDKKSEKRNFWKIIWIALSAGFMVSLLESFCTGQVYLPTIAFVLKMPDKSISAFLYLIMYNLAFIAPLVAVFFLGLFGVTSNAFSRFMEKRLGLVKLSTAALFFLLAAVLIILR
;
A
#
# COMPACT_ATOMS: atom_id res chain seq x y z
N MET A 1 -3.56 46.08 63.96
CA MET A 1 -4.76 46.23 63.09
C MET A 1 -4.49 45.99 61.60
N ILE A 2 -3.38 46.47 61.02
CA ILE A 2 -3.12 46.37 59.57
C ILE A 2 -2.96 44.92 59.08
N ARG A 3 -2.30 44.06 59.86
CA ARG A 3 -2.00 42.67 59.50
C ARG A 3 -3.25 41.78 59.34
N HIS A 4 -4.30 42.03 60.11
CA HIS A 4 -5.56 41.28 60.01
C HIS A 4 -6.41 41.70 58.80
N ARG A 5 -6.33 42.96 58.37
CA ARG A 5 -7.02 43.43 57.15
C ARG A 5 -6.44 42.80 55.89
N THR A 6 -5.12 42.66 55.80
CA THR A 6 -4.46 41.97 54.67
C THR A 6 -4.82 40.50 54.59
N ILE A 7 -4.91 39.80 55.72
CA ILE A 7 -5.29 38.37 55.74
C ILE A 7 -6.75 38.20 55.35
N LEU A 8 -7.64 39.08 55.81
CA LEU A 8 -9.07 39.04 55.46
C LEU A 8 -9.29 39.31 53.96
N VAL A 9 -8.57 40.27 53.38
CA VAL A 9 -8.63 40.56 51.94
C VAL A 9 -8.10 39.40 51.11
N LEU A 10 -7.02 38.74 51.55
CA LEU A 10 -6.47 37.58 50.87
C LEU A 10 -7.44 36.37 50.92
N MET A 11 -8.07 36.12 52.08
CA MET A 11 -9.09 35.07 52.21
C MET A 11 -10.34 35.37 51.38
N LEU A 12 -10.77 36.63 51.31
CA LEU A 12 -11.90 37.02 50.46
C LEU A 12 -11.56 36.85 48.97
N ALA A 13 -10.35 37.19 48.56
CA ALA A 13 -9.88 36.98 47.18
C ALA A 13 -9.82 35.49 46.82
N VAL A 14 -9.31 34.64 47.72
CA VAL A 14 -9.29 33.17 47.53
C VAL A 14 -10.71 32.60 47.49
N ALA A 15 -11.61 33.08 48.34
CA ALA A 15 -13.02 32.67 48.32
C ALA A 15 -13.72 33.11 47.03
N ILE A 16 -13.45 34.31 46.52
CA ILE A 16 -13.97 34.79 45.24
C ILE A 16 -13.43 33.96 44.07
N VAL A 17 -12.15 33.57 44.10
CA VAL A 17 -11.55 32.67 43.10
C VAL A 17 -12.17 31.27 43.16
N PHE A 18 -12.40 30.72 44.36
CA PHE A 18 -13.08 29.44 44.54
C PHE A 18 -14.54 29.48 44.10
N ILE A 19 -15.26 30.55 44.44
CA ILE A 19 -16.66 30.77 44.04
C ILE A 19 -16.73 30.98 42.51
N ALA A 20 -15.79 31.72 41.90
CA ALA A 20 -15.69 31.88 40.46
C ALA A 20 -15.37 30.55 39.74
N GLN A 21 -14.49 29.71 40.30
CA GLN A 21 -14.25 28.35 39.78
C GLN A 21 -15.49 27.47 39.90
N SER A 22 -16.23 27.52 41.02
CA SER A 22 -17.47 26.75 41.20
C SER A 22 -18.63 27.26 40.32
N LEU A 23 -18.71 28.56 40.04
CA LEU A 23 -19.68 29.14 39.10
C LEU A 23 -19.30 28.87 37.64
N CYS A 24 -18.02 28.73 37.31
CA CYS A 24 -17.58 28.28 35.99
C CYS A 24 -17.85 26.78 35.78
N TYR A 25 -17.72 25.97 36.83
CA TYR A 25 -18.12 24.56 36.84
C TYR A 25 -19.64 24.34 36.71
N ALA A 26 -20.45 25.37 36.95
CA ALA A 26 -21.91 25.31 36.78
C ALA A 26 -22.35 25.45 35.31
N ALA A 27 -21.46 25.79 34.37
CA ALA A 27 -21.67 25.53 32.95
C ALA A 27 -21.39 24.04 32.69
N GLY A 28 -22.34 23.18 33.05
CA GLY A 28 -22.14 21.73 33.08
C GLY A 28 -21.63 21.14 31.75
N SER A 29 -20.74 20.15 31.86
CA SER A 29 -20.37 19.27 30.73
C SER A 29 -21.65 18.70 30.10
N ARG A 30 -21.74 18.71 28.78
CA ARG A 30 -22.84 18.11 28.03
C ARG A 30 -22.32 16.86 27.34
N GLU A 31 -22.96 15.73 27.62
CA GLU A 31 -22.64 14.46 26.98
C GLU A 31 -23.37 14.35 25.63
N LEU A 32 -22.67 13.96 24.57
CA LEU A 32 -23.24 13.73 23.25
C LEU A 32 -22.73 12.39 22.72
N THR A 33 -23.64 11.48 22.40
CA THR A 33 -23.29 10.26 21.66
C THR A 33 -23.54 10.47 20.18
N ILE A 34 -22.51 10.23 19.36
CA ILE A 34 -22.60 10.26 17.90
C ILE A 34 -22.45 8.84 17.40
N VAL A 35 -23.44 8.34 16.68
CA VAL A 35 -23.34 7.10 15.92
C VAL A 35 -23.27 7.45 14.45
N PHE A 36 -22.30 6.90 13.73
CA PHE A 36 -22.14 7.16 12.31
C PHE A 36 -21.88 5.90 11.48
N THR A 37 -22.38 5.96 10.25
CA THR A 37 -22.26 4.93 9.22
C THR A 37 -21.87 5.54 7.88
N GLY A 38 -21.56 4.71 6.89
CA GLY A 38 -21.32 5.12 5.51
C GLY A 38 -20.93 3.94 4.63
N ASP A 39 -20.72 4.23 3.35
CA ASP A 39 -20.30 3.27 2.32
C ASP A 39 -21.18 2.01 2.30
N MET A 40 -22.48 2.18 2.46
CA MET A 40 -23.43 1.06 2.58
C MET A 40 -23.60 0.29 1.26
N ARG A 41 -23.46 0.97 0.11
CA ARG A 41 -23.43 0.39 -1.23
C ARG A 41 -24.58 -0.58 -1.56
N GLY A 42 -25.77 -0.27 -1.10
CA GLY A 42 -26.98 -1.05 -1.34
C GLY A 42 -27.01 -2.42 -0.65
N GLU A 43 -26.14 -2.67 0.32
CA GLU A 43 -26.09 -3.93 1.09
C GLU A 43 -27.16 -3.95 2.19
N LEU A 44 -28.28 -4.61 1.89
CA LEU A 44 -29.44 -4.76 2.79
C LEU A 44 -29.23 -5.85 3.85
N GLU A 45 -28.57 -6.94 3.46
CA GLU A 45 -28.32 -8.13 4.30
C GLU A 45 -26.83 -8.26 4.67
N ASN A 46 -26.56 -9.08 5.67
CA ASN A 46 -25.21 -9.54 5.99
C ASN A 46 -24.62 -10.36 4.83
N CYS A 47 -23.29 -10.38 4.71
CA CYS A 47 -22.62 -11.05 3.59
C CYS A 47 -22.72 -12.59 3.62
N HIS A 48 -23.26 -13.19 4.70
CA HIS A 48 -23.34 -14.65 4.92
C HIS A 48 -21.97 -15.34 4.79
N CYS A 49 -20.89 -14.59 5.05
CA CYS A 49 -19.53 -15.05 4.90
C CYS A 49 -19.17 -16.04 6.02
N PRO A 50 -18.71 -17.27 5.74
CA PRO A 50 -18.49 -18.31 6.77
C PRO A 50 -17.52 -17.98 7.90
N LYS A 51 -16.74 -16.89 7.78
CA LYS A 51 -15.75 -16.45 8.80
C LYS A 51 -15.99 -15.05 9.35
N ASP A 52 -16.73 -14.19 8.65
CA ASP A 52 -16.89 -12.77 8.97
C ASP A 52 -18.30 -12.32 8.57
N ASP A 53 -19.29 -13.04 9.09
CA ASP A 53 -20.70 -12.76 8.86
C ASP A 53 -21.11 -11.48 9.57
N PHE A 54 -20.79 -10.34 8.95
CA PHE A 54 -21.07 -9.01 9.46
C PHE A 54 -22.01 -8.27 8.52
N GLY A 55 -22.78 -7.36 9.08
CA GLY A 55 -23.55 -6.35 8.36
C GLY A 55 -25.04 -6.63 8.25
N GLY A 56 -25.71 -5.93 7.33
CA GLY A 56 -27.15 -5.94 7.20
C GLY A 56 -27.88 -4.87 8.02
N LEU A 57 -28.97 -4.35 7.45
CA LEU A 57 -29.77 -3.27 8.04
C LEU A 57 -30.51 -3.71 9.30
N ASP A 58 -30.92 -4.98 9.40
CA ASP A 58 -31.55 -5.54 10.60
C ASP A 58 -30.62 -5.46 11.81
N ARG A 59 -29.36 -5.85 11.63
CA ARG A 59 -28.35 -5.80 12.69
C ARG A 59 -28.01 -4.37 13.08
N ARG A 60 -27.95 -3.49 12.09
CA ARG A 60 -27.74 -2.06 12.29
C ARG A 60 -28.87 -1.45 13.13
N TYR A 61 -30.13 -1.78 12.80
CA TYR A 61 -31.29 -1.37 13.57
C TYR A 61 -31.20 -1.85 15.02
N LYS A 62 -30.89 -3.13 15.26
CA LYS A 62 -30.76 -3.65 16.63
C LYS A 62 -29.65 -2.93 17.42
N TYR A 63 -28.50 -2.69 16.82
CA TYR A 63 -27.41 -1.93 17.46
C TYR A 63 -27.87 -0.52 17.83
N ILE A 64 -28.43 0.23 16.88
CA ILE A 64 -28.84 1.63 17.07
C ILE A 64 -29.94 1.73 18.12
N SER A 65 -30.92 0.83 18.09
CA SER A 65 -31.99 0.77 19.09
C SER A 65 -31.42 0.51 20.50
N GLY A 66 -30.44 -0.40 20.63
CA GLY A 66 -29.76 -0.65 21.90
C GLY A 66 -29.00 0.58 22.42
N VAL A 67 -28.26 1.28 21.55
CA VAL A 67 -27.57 2.53 21.93
C VAL A 67 -28.57 3.60 22.35
N ARG A 68 -29.70 3.73 21.64
CA ARG A 68 -30.75 4.71 21.94
C ARG A 68 -31.42 4.47 23.30
N GLU A 69 -31.47 3.23 23.78
CA GLU A 69 -31.91 2.89 25.15
C GLU A 69 -30.84 3.17 26.21
N GLU A 70 -29.56 3.07 25.84
CA GLU A 70 -28.41 3.28 26.74
C GLU A 70 -28.13 4.77 27.00
N VAL A 71 -28.26 5.61 25.98
CA VAL A 71 -27.79 7.00 26.02
C VAL A 71 -28.95 8.00 26.06
N GLY A 72 -28.74 9.14 26.72
CA GLY A 72 -29.75 10.19 26.80
C GLY A 72 -29.89 10.99 25.50
N GLU A 73 -28.78 11.30 24.83
CA GLU A 73 -28.75 12.07 23.59
C GLU A 73 -27.95 11.34 22.51
N LEU A 74 -28.62 10.99 21.41
CA LEU A 74 -28.03 10.34 20.25
C LEU A 74 -28.14 11.25 19.02
N LEU A 75 -27.01 11.52 18.38
CA LEU A 75 -26.93 12.08 17.03
C LEU A 75 -26.55 10.95 16.07
N LEU A 76 -27.45 10.60 15.15
CA LEU A 76 -27.25 9.50 14.21
C LEU A 76 -27.06 10.04 12.79
N VAL A 77 -25.91 9.76 12.17
CA VAL A 77 -25.52 10.39 10.90
C VAL A 77 -24.92 9.40 9.90
N ASP A 78 -25.04 9.69 8.60
CA ASP A 78 -24.40 8.89 7.55
C ASP A 78 -23.47 9.74 6.67
N VAL A 79 -22.28 9.24 6.35
CA VAL A 79 -21.28 9.97 5.54
C VAL A 79 -21.52 9.89 4.04
N GLY A 80 -22.39 9.01 3.55
CA GLY A 80 -22.73 8.87 2.13
C GLY A 80 -22.37 7.50 1.53
N ASP A 81 -22.61 7.37 0.22
CA ASP A 81 -22.51 6.14 -0.57
C ASP A 81 -23.46 5.04 -0.06
N VAL A 82 -24.73 5.43 0.09
CA VAL A 82 -25.82 4.49 0.39
C VAL A 82 -26.13 3.64 -0.84
N LEU A 83 -26.12 4.21 -2.05
CA LEU A 83 -26.37 3.46 -3.28
C LEU A 83 -25.12 2.71 -3.76
N SER A 84 -25.33 1.60 -4.48
CA SER A 84 -24.25 0.87 -5.14
C SER A 84 -23.91 1.47 -6.50
N LEU A 85 -22.66 1.25 -6.95
CA LEU A 85 -22.30 1.55 -8.33
C LEU A 85 -22.99 0.57 -9.29
N ALA A 86 -23.37 1.06 -10.47
CA ALA A 86 -23.83 0.20 -11.55
C ALA A 86 -22.72 -0.77 -11.96
N THR A 87 -23.02 -2.07 -11.90
CA THR A 87 -22.13 -3.14 -12.35
C THR A 87 -22.88 -4.06 -13.29
N ALA A 88 -22.18 -4.95 -13.99
CA ALA A 88 -22.84 -5.92 -14.88
C ALA A 88 -23.84 -6.84 -14.15
N ASP A 89 -23.69 -7.00 -12.83
CA ASP A 89 -24.49 -7.90 -11.99
C ASP A 89 -25.59 -7.15 -11.19
N LEU A 90 -25.61 -5.81 -11.23
CA LEU A 90 -26.60 -4.98 -10.53
C LEU A 90 -27.29 -4.05 -11.53
N THR A 91 -28.57 -4.30 -11.77
CA THR A 91 -29.40 -3.45 -12.63
C THR A 91 -29.74 -2.12 -11.93
N GLU A 92 -30.04 -1.09 -12.71
CA GLU A 92 -30.51 0.20 -12.17
C GLU A 92 -31.78 0.03 -11.32
N ASP A 93 -32.69 -0.87 -11.72
CA ASP A 93 -33.89 -1.20 -10.96
C ASP A 93 -33.55 -1.80 -9.58
N GLU A 94 -32.52 -2.67 -9.50
CA GLU A 94 -32.05 -3.24 -8.23
C GLU A 94 -31.36 -2.20 -7.35
N ILE A 95 -30.58 -1.29 -7.95
CA ILE A 95 -29.95 -0.18 -7.22
C ILE A 95 -31.01 0.77 -6.68
N ALA A 96 -32.02 1.10 -7.48
CA ALA A 96 -33.13 1.96 -7.07
C ALA A 96 -33.92 1.31 -5.93
N ARG A 97 -34.29 0.03 -6.09
CA ARG A 97 -35.00 -0.73 -5.06
C ARG A 97 -34.24 -0.79 -3.75
N ASN A 98 -32.96 -1.18 -3.79
CA ASN A 98 -32.14 -1.29 -2.59
C ASN A 98 -31.91 0.09 -1.96
N GLY A 99 -31.73 1.14 -2.76
CA GLY A 99 -31.64 2.52 -2.29
C GLY A 99 -32.88 2.96 -1.52
N VAL A 100 -34.08 2.74 -2.07
CA VAL A 100 -35.35 3.07 -1.41
C VAL A 100 -35.51 2.32 -0.08
N ILE A 101 -35.26 1.01 -0.07
CA ILE A 101 -35.31 0.20 1.17
C ILE A 101 -34.35 0.77 2.21
N SER A 102 -33.15 1.14 1.79
CA SER A 102 -32.11 1.67 2.69
C SER A 102 -32.50 3.02 3.27
N PHE A 103 -33.01 3.95 2.46
CA PHE A 103 -33.49 5.24 2.94
C PHE A 103 -34.67 5.09 3.91
N LYS A 104 -35.60 4.15 3.64
CA LYS A 104 -36.70 3.85 4.56
C LYS A 104 -36.23 3.20 5.85
N ALA A 105 -35.24 2.32 5.79
CA ALA A 105 -34.62 1.74 6.97
C ALA A 105 -33.89 2.80 7.81
N MET A 106 -33.18 3.74 7.17
CA MET A 106 -32.54 4.89 7.85
C MET A 106 -33.58 5.81 8.50
N GLU A 107 -34.70 6.08 7.82
CA GLU A 107 -35.82 6.83 8.41
C GLU A 107 -36.38 6.11 9.65
N LEU A 108 -36.62 4.80 9.56
CA LEU A 108 -37.09 3.99 10.69
C LEU A 108 -36.09 3.98 11.86
N MET A 109 -34.78 3.92 11.56
CA MET A 109 -33.71 4.00 12.56
C MET A 109 -33.58 5.41 13.20
N GLY A 110 -34.17 6.43 12.58
CA GLY A 110 -34.16 7.82 13.05
C GLY A 110 -32.83 8.53 12.82
N TYR A 111 -32.30 8.46 11.60
CA TYR A 111 -31.13 9.28 11.19
C TYR A 111 -31.46 10.77 11.25
N ASP A 112 -30.50 11.58 11.69
CA ASP A 112 -30.63 13.03 11.77
C ASP A 112 -30.21 13.74 10.48
N VAL A 113 -29.25 13.18 9.75
CA VAL A 113 -28.73 13.72 8.49
C VAL A 113 -27.86 12.70 7.75
N MET A 114 -27.88 12.76 6.42
CA MET A 114 -26.99 12.03 5.54
C MET A 114 -26.23 13.01 4.64
N ASN A 115 -24.94 12.77 4.43
CA ASN A 115 -24.18 13.44 3.37
C ASN A 115 -24.32 12.67 2.03
N ALA A 116 -24.34 13.39 0.91
CA ALA A 116 -24.36 12.75 -0.41
C ALA A 116 -22.95 12.32 -0.85
N GLY A 117 -22.77 11.05 -1.19
CA GLY A 117 -21.57 10.50 -1.82
C GLY A 117 -21.64 10.50 -3.36
N GLU A 118 -20.57 10.04 -4.01
CA GLU A 118 -20.56 9.93 -5.48
C GLU A 118 -21.50 8.86 -6.00
N THR A 119 -21.70 7.77 -5.25
CA THR A 119 -22.54 6.66 -5.71
C THR A 119 -24.02 6.96 -5.52
N ASP A 120 -24.38 7.86 -4.60
CA ASP A 120 -25.76 8.27 -4.36
C ASP A 120 -26.38 9.00 -5.57
N ILE A 121 -25.54 9.57 -6.44
CA ILE A 121 -25.97 10.28 -7.66
C ILE A 121 -25.97 9.35 -8.89
N VAL A 122 -25.65 8.06 -8.74
CA VAL A 122 -25.53 7.13 -9.88
C VAL A 122 -26.82 6.99 -10.70
N LEU A 123 -27.99 7.11 -10.05
CA LEU A 123 -29.31 7.05 -10.69
C LEU A 123 -29.81 8.43 -11.15
N GLY A 124 -28.94 9.44 -11.15
CA GLY A 124 -29.25 10.83 -11.49
C GLY A 124 -29.62 11.68 -10.29
N GLU A 125 -29.35 12.98 -10.40
CA GLU A 125 -29.61 13.95 -9.33
C GLU A 125 -31.10 14.15 -9.01
N ASP A 126 -31.99 13.93 -9.99
CA ASP A 126 -33.43 14.02 -9.80
C ASP A 126 -33.93 12.86 -8.94
N PHE A 127 -33.45 11.64 -9.18
CA PHE A 127 -33.77 10.48 -8.34
C PHE A 127 -33.42 10.76 -6.89
N LEU A 128 -32.18 11.20 -6.62
CA LEU A 128 -31.73 11.43 -5.25
C LEU A 128 -32.50 12.59 -4.59
N SER A 129 -32.80 13.66 -5.33
CA SER A 129 -33.58 14.80 -4.83
C SER A 129 -35.02 14.39 -4.48
N GLU A 130 -35.69 13.60 -5.32
CA GLU A 130 -37.02 13.10 -5.00
C GLU A 130 -37.02 12.20 -3.76
N ARG A 131 -36.06 11.27 -3.66
CA ARG A 131 -35.96 10.40 -2.47
C ARG A 131 -35.67 11.21 -1.21
N ALA A 132 -34.88 12.28 -1.30
CA ALA A 132 -34.62 13.18 -0.18
C ALA A 132 -35.88 13.94 0.30
N GLU A 133 -36.89 14.13 -0.54
CA GLU A 133 -38.19 14.72 -0.16
C GLU A 133 -39.13 13.69 0.48
N GLU A 134 -38.92 12.39 0.23
CA GLU A 134 -39.77 11.29 0.69
C GLU A 134 -39.39 10.73 2.08
N VAL A 135 -38.24 11.13 2.62
CA VAL A 135 -37.79 10.74 3.96
C VAL A 135 -37.69 11.95 4.89
N SER A 136 -37.84 11.70 6.18
CA SER A 136 -37.92 12.71 7.23
C SER A 136 -36.58 13.36 7.61
N PHE A 137 -35.45 12.85 7.10
CA PHE A 137 -34.12 13.38 7.39
C PHE A 137 -33.49 14.07 6.17
N PRO A 138 -32.76 15.18 6.38
CA PRO A 138 -32.16 15.95 5.29
C PRO A 138 -30.93 15.26 4.68
N PHE A 139 -30.77 15.49 3.38
CA PHE A 139 -29.56 15.20 2.62
C PHE A 139 -28.75 16.49 2.54
N ILE A 140 -27.44 16.42 2.83
CA ILE A 140 -26.54 17.58 2.80
C ILE A 140 -25.38 17.36 1.84
N SER A 141 -24.89 18.43 1.22
CA SER A 141 -23.57 18.51 0.61
C SER A 141 -23.26 19.96 0.27
N ALA A 142 -22.11 20.46 0.73
CA ALA A 142 -21.69 21.84 0.52
C ALA A 142 -20.91 22.04 -0.77
N ASN A 143 -20.39 20.96 -1.36
CA ASN A 143 -19.49 21.03 -2.50
C ASN A 143 -20.00 20.30 -3.74
N ILE A 144 -21.12 19.58 -3.69
CA ILE A 144 -21.86 19.20 -4.90
C ILE A 144 -22.67 20.43 -5.35
N ILE A 145 -22.24 21.06 -6.43
CA ILE A 145 -22.81 22.32 -6.95
C ILE A 145 -23.41 22.13 -8.34
N ASP A 146 -24.40 22.96 -8.68
CA ASP A 146 -24.91 23.07 -10.04
C ASP A 146 -23.93 23.93 -10.87
N LYS A 147 -23.42 23.37 -11.98
CA LYS A 147 -22.41 24.01 -12.84
C LYS A 147 -22.87 25.38 -13.36
N TYR A 148 -24.17 25.56 -13.58
CA TYR A 148 -24.73 26.78 -14.18
C TYR A 148 -24.95 27.87 -13.14
N THR A 149 -25.43 27.52 -11.95
CA THR A 149 -25.71 28.51 -10.89
C THR A 149 -24.52 28.75 -9.97
N GLN A 150 -23.57 27.80 -9.91
CA GLN A 150 -22.45 27.76 -8.98
C GLN A 150 -22.88 27.72 -7.49
N GLU A 151 -24.13 27.36 -7.23
CA GLU A 151 -24.70 27.17 -5.90
C GLU A 151 -24.75 25.68 -5.52
N PRO A 152 -24.68 25.33 -4.23
CA PRO A 152 -24.90 23.95 -3.78
C PRO A 152 -26.23 23.40 -4.27
N TYR A 153 -26.21 22.18 -4.79
CA TYR A 153 -27.42 21.48 -5.23
C TYR A 153 -28.24 20.99 -4.03
N PHE A 154 -27.56 20.42 -3.04
CA PHE A 154 -28.14 20.10 -1.75
C PHE A 154 -27.93 21.25 -0.76
N ARG A 155 -28.70 21.26 0.32
CA ARG A 155 -28.40 22.16 1.44
C ARG A 155 -26.98 21.86 1.97
N PRO A 156 -26.13 22.88 2.20
CA PRO A 156 -24.73 22.65 2.55
C PRO A 156 -24.56 22.05 3.95
N TYR A 157 -25.40 22.50 4.90
CA TYR A 157 -25.30 22.13 6.31
C TYR A 157 -26.65 22.12 7.04
N ILE A 158 -26.65 21.54 8.23
CA ILE A 158 -27.71 21.67 9.24
C ILE A 158 -27.14 22.16 10.57
N VAL A 159 -27.99 22.73 11.43
CA VAL A 159 -27.66 22.96 12.84
C VAL A 159 -28.69 22.21 13.67
N LYS A 160 -28.28 21.15 14.35
CA LYS A 160 -29.12 20.36 15.25
C LYS A 160 -28.99 20.92 16.65
N THR A 161 -30.10 21.21 17.32
CA THR A 161 -30.12 21.54 18.75
C THR A 161 -30.52 20.29 19.51
N MET A 162 -29.62 19.78 20.35
CA MET A 162 -29.87 18.64 21.23
C MET A 162 -30.77 19.06 22.41
N GLU A 163 -31.36 18.10 23.13
CA GLU A 163 -32.21 18.34 24.30
C GLU A 163 -31.48 19.06 25.44
N SER A 164 -30.17 18.84 25.58
CA SER A 164 -29.26 19.55 26.48
C SER A 164 -29.04 21.03 26.09
N GLY A 165 -29.55 21.45 24.94
CA GLY A 165 -29.34 22.75 24.34
C GLY A 165 -27.99 22.89 23.62
N LEU A 166 -27.21 21.81 23.51
CA LEU A 166 -26.00 21.76 22.68
C LEU A 166 -26.38 21.96 21.21
N LYS A 167 -25.71 22.89 20.53
CA LYS A 167 -25.92 23.11 19.10
C LYS A 167 -24.78 22.49 18.30
N VAL A 168 -25.12 21.54 17.44
CA VAL A 168 -24.18 20.83 16.57
C VAL A 168 -24.38 21.29 15.14
N GLY A 169 -23.36 21.96 14.58
CA GLY A 169 -23.32 22.33 13.17
C GLY A 169 -22.75 21.17 12.36
N ILE A 170 -23.46 20.73 11.32
CA ILE A 170 -23.07 19.55 10.54
C ILE A 170 -23.02 19.95 9.06
N LEU A 171 -21.83 19.90 8.46
CA LEU A 171 -21.56 20.28 7.08
C LEU A 171 -21.16 19.04 6.27
N GLY A 172 -21.76 18.85 5.10
CA GLY A 172 -21.47 17.70 4.23
C GLY A 172 -20.45 18.06 3.16
N VAL A 173 -19.50 17.16 2.86
CA VAL A 173 -18.61 17.29 1.70
C VAL A 173 -18.24 15.93 1.13
N SER A 174 -18.14 15.86 -0.20
CA SER A 174 -17.71 14.68 -0.96
C SER A 174 -16.35 14.96 -1.59
N ASN A 175 -15.53 13.96 -1.90
CA ASN A 175 -14.17 14.23 -2.37
C ASN A 175 -14.13 14.98 -3.71
N GLU A 176 -13.43 16.11 -3.73
CA GLU A 176 -13.10 16.91 -4.93
C GLU A 176 -12.45 16.14 -6.11
N ARG A 177 -12.00 14.90 -5.93
CA ARG A 177 -11.48 14.05 -7.01
C ARG A 177 -12.53 13.21 -7.72
N TYR A 178 -13.74 13.09 -7.16
CA TYR A 178 -14.74 12.22 -7.74
C TYR A 178 -15.43 12.89 -8.92
N ILE A 179 -15.87 12.05 -9.85
CA ILE A 179 -16.62 12.46 -11.03
C ILE A 179 -18.06 12.06 -10.75
N LEU A 180 -18.94 13.05 -10.68
CA LEU A 180 -20.37 12.80 -10.65
C LEU A 180 -20.83 12.36 -12.03
N ASN A 181 -21.69 11.36 -12.09
CA ASN A 181 -22.34 10.95 -13.33
C ASN A 181 -23.48 11.92 -13.68
N SER A 182 -23.17 13.21 -13.84
CA SER A 182 -24.15 14.27 -14.07
C SER A 182 -23.59 15.35 -15.00
N ASP A 183 -24.39 15.71 -16.01
CA ASP A 183 -24.08 16.83 -16.91
C ASP A 183 -24.32 18.19 -16.22
N ARG A 184 -25.09 18.21 -15.13
CA ARG A 184 -25.47 19.41 -14.40
C ARG A 184 -24.63 19.66 -13.16
N LEU A 185 -24.18 18.62 -12.46
CA LEU A 185 -23.50 18.73 -11.18
C LEU A 185 -21.99 18.56 -11.27
N GLU A 186 -21.25 19.30 -10.45
CA GLU A 186 -19.79 19.14 -10.26
C GLU A 186 -19.42 19.20 -8.78
N ILE A 187 -18.20 18.76 -8.45
CA ILE A 187 -17.68 18.81 -7.07
C ILE A 187 -16.67 19.95 -6.95
N GLU A 188 -17.01 20.94 -6.12
CA GLU A 188 -16.11 22.03 -5.74
C GLU A 188 -14.99 21.53 -4.81
N PRO A 189 -13.77 22.10 -4.87
CA PRO A 189 -12.71 21.79 -3.91
C PRO A 189 -13.14 21.88 -2.45
N ASN A 190 -12.84 20.84 -1.67
CA ASN A 190 -13.33 20.63 -0.30
C ASN A 190 -13.00 21.85 0.59
N LYS A 191 -11.76 22.36 0.47
CA LYS A 191 -11.30 23.51 1.25
C LYS A 191 -12.15 24.76 0.98
N LYS A 192 -12.51 25.00 -0.29
CA LYS A 192 -13.27 26.18 -0.71
C LYS A 192 -14.69 26.11 -0.16
N ALA A 193 -15.35 24.96 -0.28
CA ALA A 193 -16.70 24.75 0.21
C ALA A 193 -16.78 24.84 1.74
N VAL A 194 -15.87 24.18 2.47
CA VAL A 194 -15.87 24.24 3.94
C VAL A 194 -15.59 25.65 4.44
N ALA A 195 -14.60 26.35 3.89
CA ALA A 195 -14.27 27.72 4.29
C ALA A 195 -15.44 28.69 4.06
N ARG A 196 -16.29 28.45 3.05
CA ARG A 196 -17.46 29.28 2.75
C ARG A 196 -18.48 29.30 3.89
N TYR A 197 -18.74 28.14 4.51
CA TYR A 197 -19.81 27.99 5.50
C TYR A 197 -19.32 27.94 6.95
N LEU A 198 -18.03 27.68 7.18
CA LEU A 198 -17.50 27.42 8.52
C LEU A 198 -17.72 28.59 9.49
N ALA A 199 -17.44 29.82 9.08
CA ALA A 199 -17.58 30.99 9.95
C ALA A 199 -19.05 31.20 10.39
N GLU A 200 -19.99 30.97 9.47
CA GLU A 200 -21.42 31.03 9.75
C GLU A 200 -21.84 29.91 10.71
N LEU A 201 -21.43 28.67 10.44
CA LEU A 201 -21.69 27.51 11.30
C LEU A 201 -21.20 27.74 12.72
N LYS A 202 -19.93 28.15 12.89
CA LYS A 202 -19.35 28.46 14.21
C LYS A 202 -20.09 29.56 14.98
N SER A 203 -20.76 30.48 14.29
CA SER A 203 -21.58 31.51 14.97
C SER A 203 -22.93 30.99 15.47
N LYS A 204 -23.38 29.84 14.94
CA LYS A 204 -24.68 29.23 15.22
C LYS A 204 -24.59 27.93 16.04
N SER A 205 -23.42 27.30 16.11
CA SER A 205 -23.19 26.03 16.79
C SER A 205 -22.09 26.12 17.85
N ASP A 206 -22.18 25.24 18.83
CA ASP A 206 -21.17 25.04 19.86
C ASP A 206 -20.02 24.17 19.32
N ILE A 207 -20.33 23.17 18.49
CA ILE A 207 -19.35 22.31 17.79
C ILE A 207 -19.67 22.25 16.29
N VAL A 208 -18.65 22.03 15.46
CA VAL A 208 -18.76 21.85 14.01
C VAL A 208 -18.22 20.49 13.59
N ILE A 209 -19.09 19.70 12.98
CA ILE A 209 -18.82 18.39 12.42
C ILE A 209 -18.81 18.50 10.89
N VAL A 210 -17.79 17.95 10.25
CA VAL A 210 -17.79 17.69 8.81
C VAL A 210 -18.13 16.22 8.59
N LEU A 211 -19.27 15.95 7.96
CA LEU A 211 -19.60 14.64 7.37
C LEU A 211 -18.87 14.56 6.03
N GLY A 212 -17.74 13.86 6.01
CA GLY A 212 -16.82 13.86 4.88
C GLY A 212 -16.74 12.50 4.18
N HIS A 213 -17.33 12.40 2.99
CA HIS A 213 -17.06 11.29 2.08
C HIS A 213 -15.76 11.52 1.28
N LEU A 214 -14.65 11.58 2.03
CA LEU A 214 -13.39 12.14 1.54
C LEU A 214 -12.27 11.10 1.37
N GLY A 215 -12.26 10.05 2.19
CA GLY A 215 -11.07 9.23 2.40
C GLY A 215 -10.01 9.95 3.25
N MET A 216 -9.32 9.17 4.08
CA MET A 216 -8.49 9.66 5.19
C MET A 216 -7.45 10.76 4.82
N PRO A 217 -6.69 10.68 3.71
CA PRO A 217 -5.70 11.68 3.31
C PRO A 217 -6.33 13.03 2.97
N TYR A 218 -7.55 13.04 2.44
CA TYR A 218 -8.27 14.27 2.14
C TYR A 218 -8.85 14.89 3.40
N SER A 219 -9.34 14.08 4.34
CA SER A 219 -9.73 14.54 5.68
C SER A 219 -8.56 15.14 6.45
N VAL A 220 -7.39 14.49 6.45
CA VAL A 220 -6.15 15.03 7.04
C VAL A 220 -5.75 16.34 6.36
N LYS A 221 -5.71 16.37 5.03
CA LYS A 221 -5.37 17.59 4.27
C LYS A 221 -6.35 18.73 4.55
N LEU A 222 -7.64 18.44 4.73
CA LEU A 222 -8.65 19.44 5.07
C LEU A 222 -8.40 20.03 6.46
N ALA A 223 -8.18 19.18 7.46
CA ALA A 223 -7.86 19.59 8.84
C ALA A 223 -6.52 20.35 8.95
N GLU A 224 -5.52 20.02 8.14
CA GLU A 224 -4.26 20.77 8.06
C GLU A 224 -4.47 22.20 7.54
N ASN A 225 -5.49 22.42 6.71
CA ASN A 225 -5.70 23.64 5.95
C ASN A 225 -6.81 24.56 6.47
N ILE A 226 -7.65 24.07 7.37
CA ILE A 226 -8.80 24.78 7.92
C ILE A 226 -8.83 24.58 9.43
N GLU A 227 -8.74 25.69 10.17
CA GLU A 227 -8.93 25.71 11.61
C GLU A 227 -10.40 25.89 11.99
N GLY A 228 -10.81 25.29 13.10
CA GLY A 228 -12.15 25.48 13.68
C GLY A 228 -13.18 24.44 13.26
N ILE A 229 -12.76 23.35 12.64
CA ILE A 229 -13.52 22.10 12.56
C ILE A 229 -13.20 21.32 13.83
N ASP A 230 -14.21 20.84 14.55
CA ASP A 230 -14.00 20.06 15.79
C ASP A 230 -13.89 18.56 15.47
N LEU A 231 -14.70 18.07 14.52
CA LEU A 231 -14.77 16.66 14.16
C LEU A 231 -14.93 16.47 12.64
N ILE A 232 -14.20 15.51 12.07
CA ILE A 232 -14.44 14.99 10.71
C ILE A 232 -14.81 13.52 10.84
N LEU A 233 -16.02 13.18 10.39
CA LEU A 233 -16.46 11.80 10.21
C LEU A 233 -16.10 11.38 8.78
N ASN A 234 -15.15 10.47 8.63
CA ASN A 234 -14.58 10.11 7.33
C ASN A 234 -15.25 8.86 6.74
N GLY A 235 -15.57 8.91 5.44
CA GLY A 235 -16.01 7.76 4.62
C GLY A 235 -15.06 7.41 3.45
N HIS A 236 -15.59 6.67 2.49
CA HIS A 236 -15.11 6.27 1.15
C HIS A 236 -14.24 5.00 1.03
N TRP A 237 -13.17 4.84 1.82
CA TRP A 237 -12.35 3.62 1.75
C TRP A 237 -11.78 3.20 3.08
N ASP A 238 -11.71 1.88 3.29
CA ASP A 238 -11.19 1.31 4.52
C ASP A 238 -9.72 1.68 4.74
N THR A 239 -9.43 2.12 5.96
CA THR A 239 -8.08 2.44 6.40
C THR A 239 -7.48 1.27 7.17
N ASP A 240 -6.21 0.94 6.90
CA ASP A 240 -5.45 -0.06 7.66
C ASP A 240 -5.45 0.22 9.19
N SER A 241 -5.64 1.49 9.58
CA SER A 241 -5.80 1.95 10.96
C SER A 241 -7.28 2.22 11.25
N GLN A 242 -7.79 1.69 12.36
CA GLN A 242 -9.15 1.95 12.87
C GLN A 242 -9.13 2.88 14.10
N GLU A 243 -8.01 3.58 14.30
CA GLU A 243 -7.83 4.57 15.37
C GLU A 243 -8.12 5.99 14.85
N PRO A 244 -8.74 6.85 15.66
CA PRO A 244 -8.91 8.27 15.34
C PRO A 244 -7.57 9.01 15.22
N ILE A 245 -7.55 10.05 14.39
CA ILE A 245 -6.37 10.90 14.16
C ILE A 245 -6.71 12.33 14.55
N GLU A 246 -5.85 12.98 15.34
CA GLU A 246 -6.00 14.40 15.66
C GLU A 246 -5.03 15.25 14.83
N VAL A 247 -5.56 16.27 14.14
CA VAL A 247 -4.79 17.19 13.29
C VAL A 247 -5.23 18.62 13.58
N ASN A 248 -4.32 19.47 14.07
CA ASN A 248 -4.59 20.88 14.37
C ASN A 248 -5.84 21.13 15.24
N GLY A 249 -6.09 20.25 16.22
CA GLY A 249 -7.26 20.32 17.10
C GLY A 249 -8.57 19.80 16.47
N THR A 250 -8.52 19.30 15.23
CA THR A 250 -9.62 18.57 14.60
C THR A 250 -9.46 17.07 14.87
N LEU A 251 -10.49 16.44 15.42
CA LEU A 251 -10.54 14.98 15.55
C LEU A 251 -11.07 14.36 14.25
N ILE A 252 -10.37 13.38 13.68
CA ILE A 252 -10.73 12.70 12.43
C ILE A 252 -11.00 11.23 12.76
N MET A 253 -12.24 10.81 12.52
CA MET A 253 -12.66 9.44 12.77
C MET A 253 -12.33 8.53 11.59
N PRO A 254 -12.00 7.24 11.81
CA PRO A 254 -11.78 6.29 10.72
C PRO A 254 -13.08 5.93 10.01
N THR A 255 -12.97 5.29 8.85
CA THR A 255 -14.11 4.84 8.05
C THR A 255 -14.87 3.69 8.69
N THR A 256 -16.19 3.76 8.58
CA THR A 256 -17.12 2.64 8.76
C THR A 256 -17.64 2.24 7.37
N TYR A 257 -17.74 0.96 7.05
CA TYR A 257 -18.03 0.55 5.66
C TYR A 257 -19.02 -0.61 5.52
N HIS A 258 -19.74 -0.61 4.39
CA HIS A 258 -20.59 -1.71 3.86
C HIS A 258 -21.66 -2.24 4.81
N SER A 259 -22.22 -1.40 5.69
CA SER A 259 -23.05 -1.87 6.81
C SER A 259 -22.35 -2.85 7.77
N ARG A 260 -21.08 -3.22 7.58
CA ARG A 260 -20.43 -4.29 8.34
C ARG A 260 -19.94 -3.83 9.70
N LYS A 261 -19.64 -2.53 9.81
CA LYS A 261 -19.22 -1.88 11.06
C LYS A 261 -20.00 -0.60 11.26
N ILE A 262 -20.16 -0.24 12.53
CA ILE A 262 -20.77 1.02 12.94
C ILE A 262 -19.83 1.76 13.89
N GLY A 263 -19.76 3.08 13.75
CA GLY A 263 -18.92 3.92 14.58
C GLY A 263 -19.73 4.54 15.70
N ARG A 264 -19.23 4.49 16.93
CA ARG A 264 -19.80 5.18 18.10
C ARG A 264 -18.75 6.06 18.75
N LEU A 265 -19.10 7.32 18.96
CA LEU A 265 -18.28 8.33 19.59
C LEU A 265 -19.06 8.99 20.73
N ASP A 266 -18.66 8.73 21.97
CA ASP A 266 -19.22 9.39 23.15
C ASP A 266 -18.34 10.62 23.48
N LEU A 267 -18.93 11.81 23.49
CA LEU A 267 -18.24 13.09 23.68
C LEU A 267 -18.67 13.78 24.97
N ASP A 268 -17.70 14.36 25.68
CA ASP A 268 -17.94 15.35 26.72
C ASP A 268 -17.63 16.75 26.19
N VAL A 269 -18.66 17.58 26.03
CA VAL A 269 -18.51 18.95 25.52
C VAL A 269 -18.59 19.96 26.66
N TYR A 270 -17.52 20.72 26.84
CA TYR A 270 -17.43 21.78 27.85
C TYR A 270 -17.06 23.11 27.19
N GLY A 271 -17.89 24.14 27.40
CA GLY A 271 -17.62 25.48 26.87
C GLY A 271 -17.54 25.57 25.34
N GLY A 272 -18.23 24.67 24.62
CA GLY A 272 -18.18 24.60 23.15
C GLY A 272 -16.90 23.96 22.61
N GLN A 273 -16.24 23.11 23.40
CA GLN A 273 -15.07 22.34 22.99
C GLN A 273 -15.20 20.89 23.45
N ILE A 274 -14.68 19.97 22.66
CA ILE A 274 -14.58 18.54 23.03
C ILE A 274 -13.50 18.42 24.12
N SER A 275 -13.90 18.01 25.32
CA SER A 275 -13.01 17.88 26.48
C SER A 275 -12.47 16.46 26.66
N SER A 276 -13.29 15.45 26.35
CA SER A 276 -12.92 14.05 26.26
C SER A 276 -13.79 13.32 25.25
N TYR A 277 -13.30 12.20 24.74
CA TYR A 277 -14.06 11.30 23.89
C TYR A 277 -13.76 9.83 24.18
N LYS A 278 -14.73 8.95 23.89
CA LYS A 278 -14.54 7.50 23.77
C LYS A 278 -15.00 7.06 22.39
N TRP A 279 -14.24 6.17 21.76
CA TRP A 279 -14.48 5.70 20.40
C TRP A 279 -14.58 4.19 20.36
N GLU A 280 -15.57 3.68 19.63
CA GLU A 280 -15.73 2.27 19.32
C GLU A 280 -16.10 2.08 17.84
N SER A 281 -15.45 1.11 17.19
CA SER A 281 -15.87 0.59 15.88
C SER A 281 -16.39 -0.82 16.09
N THR A 282 -17.71 -1.01 16.00
CA THR A 282 -18.36 -2.28 16.31
C THR A 282 -18.69 -3.04 15.02
N PRO A 283 -18.11 -4.24 14.80
CA PRO A 283 -18.59 -5.15 13.75
C PRO A 283 -20.02 -5.61 14.06
N LEU A 284 -20.90 -5.57 13.07
CA LEU A 284 -22.30 -6.00 13.20
C LEU A 284 -22.43 -7.51 12.96
N ASP A 285 -22.02 -8.29 13.96
CA ASP A 285 -22.06 -9.76 13.96
C ASP A 285 -23.41 -10.37 14.37
N GLU A 286 -23.47 -11.70 14.44
CA GLU A 286 -24.65 -12.48 14.84
C GLU A 286 -25.24 -12.07 16.21
N GLY A 287 -24.46 -11.43 17.10
CA GLY A 287 -24.98 -10.89 18.36
C GLY A 287 -26.04 -9.81 18.16
N PHE A 288 -25.99 -9.13 17.01
CA PHE A 288 -26.96 -8.12 16.59
C PHE A 288 -28.08 -8.70 15.71
N ASP A 289 -28.21 -10.03 15.57
CA ASP A 289 -29.40 -10.62 14.93
C ASP A 289 -30.67 -10.25 15.71
N GLY A 290 -31.71 -9.83 15.01
CA GLY A 290 -32.87 -9.23 15.65
C GLY A 290 -34.08 -9.13 14.75
N GLU A 291 -34.82 -8.03 14.93
CA GLU A 291 -36.01 -7.71 14.16
C GLU A 291 -35.70 -7.62 12.66
N LYS A 292 -36.55 -8.24 11.85
CA LYS A 292 -36.47 -8.26 10.39
C LYS A 292 -37.15 -7.03 9.80
N ILE A 293 -36.54 -5.87 10.01
CA ILE A 293 -37.11 -4.59 9.57
C ILE A 293 -37.14 -4.47 8.05
N VAL A 294 -36.18 -5.08 7.34
CA VAL A 294 -36.14 -5.06 5.87
C VAL A 294 -37.35 -5.77 5.28
N ASP A 295 -37.71 -6.94 5.81
CA ASP A 295 -38.91 -7.68 5.38
C ASP A 295 -40.19 -6.87 5.60
N GLY A 296 -40.27 -6.15 6.72
CA GLY A 296 -41.39 -5.25 7.02
C GLY A 296 -41.52 -4.11 6.02
N ILE A 297 -40.41 -3.43 5.71
CA ILE A 297 -40.36 -2.35 4.71
C ILE A 297 -40.79 -2.86 3.33
N ILE A 298 -40.29 -4.03 2.91
CA ILE A 298 -40.66 -4.63 1.62
C ILE A 298 -42.16 -4.96 1.59
N ALA A 299 -42.71 -5.52 2.68
CA ALA A 299 -44.12 -5.87 2.77
C ALA A 299 -45.06 -4.65 2.70
N GLU A 300 -44.61 -3.49 3.18
CA GLU A 300 -45.36 -2.22 3.11
C GLU A 300 -45.26 -1.55 1.72
N MET A 301 -44.32 -1.98 0.87
CA MET A 301 -44.04 -1.38 -0.43
C MET A 301 -44.04 -2.42 -1.57
N PRO A 302 -45.18 -3.09 -1.85
CA PRO A 302 -45.25 -4.14 -2.88
C PRO A 302 -44.95 -3.63 -4.30
N GLU A 303 -45.02 -2.32 -4.53
CA GLU A 303 -44.66 -1.69 -5.81
C GLU A 303 -43.15 -1.82 -6.12
N LEU A 304 -42.30 -1.98 -5.10
CA LEU A 304 -40.86 -2.24 -5.23
C LEU A 304 -40.54 -3.61 -5.85
N GLU A 305 -41.49 -4.55 -5.88
CA GLU A 305 -41.35 -5.81 -6.63
C GLU A 305 -41.62 -5.63 -8.14
N THR A 306 -42.22 -4.52 -8.56
CA THR A 306 -42.78 -4.33 -9.92
C THR A 306 -42.25 -3.12 -10.70
N GLN A 307 -41.45 -2.24 -10.09
CA GLN A 307 -40.87 -1.09 -10.80
C GLN A 307 -39.82 -1.54 -11.82
N LYS A 308 -40.17 -1.43 -13.11
CA LYS A 308 -39.23 -1.21 -14.21
C LYS A 308 -39.15 0.30 -14.44
N THR A 309 -38.00 0.90 -14.20
CA THR A 309 -37.79 2.30 -14.55
C THR A 309 -37.76 2.47 -16.07
N THR A 310 -38.62 3.34 -16.59
CA THR A 310 -38.66 3.75 -18.00
C THR A 310 -38.09 5.14 -18.13
N GLY A 311 -36.90 5.28 -18.74
CA GLY A 311 -36.29 6.58 -19.02
C GLY A 311 -34.84 6.44 -19.46
N LEU A 312 -34.63 6.11 -20.73
CA LEU A 312 -33.31 5.89 -21.32
C LEU A 312 -32.52 7.20 -21.47
N VAL A 313 -31.35 7.26 -20.83
CA VAL A 313 -30.15 7.85 -21.43
C VAL A 313 -29.24 6.67 -21.75
N THR A 314 -28.99 6.40 -23.03
CA THR A 314 -28.15 5.26 -23.41
C THR A 314 -26.67 5.59 -23.21
N VAL A 315 -25.91 4.58 -22.80
CA VAL A 315 -24.43 4.57 -22.67
C VAL A 315 -23.71 5.05 -23.94
N GLU A 316 -24.41 5.10 -25.06
CA GLU A 316 -23.95 5.57 -26.36
C GLU A 316 -23.55 7.06 -26.35
N ASP A 317 -24.18 7.91 -25.53
CA ASP A 317 -23.91 9.36 -25.51
C ASP A 317 -22.80 9.76 -24.49
N ILE A 318 -22.52 8.93 -23.48
CA ILE A 318 -21.57 9.24 -22.38
C ILE A 318 -20.12 8.85 -22.73
N ALA A 319 -19.93 7.88 -23.63
CA ALA A 319 -18.59 7.38 -23.97
C ALA A 319 -17.80 8.31 -24.92
N LEU A 320 -18.43 9.31 -25.53
CA LEU A 320 -17.81 10.17 -26.53
C LEU A 320 -17.04 11.38 -25.95
N ASP A 321 -17.27 11.74 -24.69
CA ASP A 321 -16.72 12.98 -24.10
C ASP A 321 -15.76 12.75 -22.92
N ARG A 322 -15.38 11.50 -22.64
CA ARG A 322 -14.43 11.14 -21.56
C ARG A 322 -13.04 10.84 -22.13
N PRO A 323 -11.97 11.35 -21.49
CA PRO A 323 -10.63 10.93 -21.85
C PRO A 323 -10.43 9.44 -21.60
N LEU A 324 -9.86 8.75 -22.58
CA LEU A 324 -9.56 7.33 -22.51
C LEU A 324 -8.53 7.07 -21.40
N ARG A 325 -8.88 6.23 -20.43
CA ARG A 325 -8.01 5.88 -19.32
C ARG A 325 -6.95 4.87 -19.75
N VAL A 326 -5.70 5.18 -19.41
CA VAL A 326 -4.52 4.34 -19.65
C VAL A 326 -3.97 3.95 -18.28
N LEU A 327 -4.26 2.72 -17.84
CA LEU A 327 -3.86 2.24 -16.52
C LEU A 327 -2.46 1.62 -16.62
N VAL A 328 -1.50 2.12 -15.84
CA VAL A 328 -0.11 1.70 -15.88
C VAL A 328 0.27 1.07 -14.55
N PHE A 329 0.57 -0.22 -14.56
CA PHE A 329 1.00 -0.97 -13.40
C PHE A 329 2.53 -1.09 -13.38
N TYR A 330 3.14 -0.72 -12.24
CA TYR A 330 4.59 -0.68 -12.06
C TYR A 330 4.99 -1.14 -10.66
N THR A 331 6.29 -1.39 -10.43
CA THR A 331 6.79 -1.62 -9.07
C THR A 331 8.06 -0.80 -8.81
N ALA A 332 8.25 -0.37 -7.57
CA ALA A 332 9.46 0.34 -7.17
C ALA A 332 10.73 -0.48 -7.49
N GLY A 333 11.63 0.10 -8.29
CA GLY A 333 12.85 -0.56 -8.76
C GLY A 333 12.72 -1.33 -10.07
N CYS A 334 11.56 -1.29 -10.72
CA CYS A 334 11.37 -1.82 -12.08
C CYS A 334 12.00 -0.89 -13.13
N LYS A 335 13.13 -1.31 -13.71
CA LYS A 335 13.80 -0.58 -14.81
C LYS A 335 12.87 -0.33 -16.00
N ALA A 336 12.24 -1.39 -16.51
CA ALA A 336 11.41 -1.32 -17.71
C ALA A 336 10.23 -0.35 -17.52
N CYS A 337 9.70 -0.26 -16.30
CA CYS A 337 8.65 0.68 -15.94
C CYS A 337 9.14 2.13 -15.99
N MET A 338 10.32 2.42 -15.43
CA MET A 338 10.90 3.78 -15.48
C MET A 338 11.25 4.23 -16.90
N GLU A 339 11.68 3.31 -17.77
CA GLU A 339 11.97 3.61 -19.17
C GLU A 339 10.68 3.90 -19.95
N ILE A 340 9.61 3.13 -19.72
CA ILE A 340 8.29 3.40 -20.32
C ILE A 340 7.73 4.74 -19.84
N GLU A 341 7.77 5.00 -18.54
CA GLU A 341 7.27 6.23 -17.94
C GLU A 341 7.96 7.48 -18.51
N ARG A 342 9.29 7.45 -18.60
CA ARG A 342 10.08 8.60 -19.08
C ARG A 342 10.07 8.76 -20.60
N ASP A 343 10.22 7.67 -21.35
CA ASP A 343 10.53 7.75 -22.77
C ASP A 343 9.27 7.62 -23.65
N LEU A 344 8.25 6.90 -23.19
CA LEU A 344 7.05 6.59 -23.97
C LEU A 344 5.80 7.29 -23.44
N LEU A 345 5.50 7.17 -22.14
CA LEU A 345 4.28 7.74 -21.58
C LEU A 345 4.26 9.28 -21.67
N THR A 346 5.42 9.93 -21.50
CA THR A 346 5.54 11.38 -21.71
C THR A 346 5.23 11.78 -23.16
N GLU A 347 5.69 10.99 -24.16
CA GLU A 347 5.38 11.25 -25.58
C GLU A 347 3.90 11.00 -25.89
N ILE A 348 3.31 9.97 -25.29
CA ILE A 348 1.88 9.64 -25.41
C ILE A 348 1.01 10.74 -24.77
N GLU A 349 1.36 11.25 -23.59
CA GLU A 349 0.68 12.38 -22.96
C GLU A 349 0.77 13.66 -23.79
N GLU A 350 1.95 13.98 -24.36
CA GLU A 350 2.11 15.13 -25.25
C GLU A 350 1.31 15.00 -26.55
N ARG A 351 1.17 13.78 -27.08
CA ARG A 351 0.50 13.49 -28.35
C ARG A 351 -1.02 13.52 -28.23
N TYR A 352 -1.56 12.84 -27.21
CA TYR A 352 -3.01 12.66 -27.04
C TYR A 352 -3.63 13.70 -26.10
N GLY A 353 -2.82 14.44 -25.33
CA GLY A 353 -3.26 15.56 -24.50
C GLY A 353 -4.45 15.21 -23.61
N ASP A 354 -5.48 16.06 -23.63
CA ASP A 354 -6.69 15.91 -22.81
C ASP A 354 -7.62 14.77 -23.29
N SER A 355 -7.29 14.04 -24.35
CA SER A 355 -8.09 12.89 -24.83
C SER A 355 -7.77 11.59 -24.09
N ILE A 356 -6.74 11.55 -23.26
CA ILE A 356 -6.39 10.40 -22.42
C ILE A 356 -6.07 10.83 -20.99
N VAL A 357 -6.18 9.90 -20.04
CA VAL A 357 -5.64 10.06 -18.68
C VAL A 357 -4.77 8.87 -18.34
N ILE A 358 -3.52 9.11 -18.00
CA ILE A 358 -2.59 8.07 -17.54
C ILE A 358 -2.66 7.94 -16.01
N GLU A 359 -2.92 6.73 -15.52
CA GLU A 359 -3.02 6.42 -14.10
C GLU A 359 -1.98 5.40 -13.69
N ASN A 360 -1.07 5.78 -12.79
CA ASN A 360 0.06 4.95 -12.38
C ASN A 360 -0.23 4.21 -11.05
N TYR A 361 -0.11 2.89 -11.07
CA TYR A 361 -0.39 1.99 -9.95
C TYR A 361 0.84 1.18 -9.52
N ASP A 362 1.41 1.51 -8.35
CA ASP A 362 2.51 0.74 -7.75
C ASP A 362 1.97 -0.59 -7.19
N ILE A 363 2.27 -1.71 -7.85
CA ILE A 363 1.92 -3.07 -7.43
C ILE A 363 2.70 -3.55 -6.19
N GLY A 364 3.65 -2.75 -5.69
CA GLY A 364 4.18 -2.90 -4.34
C GLY A 364 3.12 -2.68 -3.26
N LYS A 365 2.01 -1.99 -3.60
CA LYS A 365 0.80 -1.88 -2.78
C LYS A 365 -0.15 -3.04 -3.09
N PRO A 366 -0.64 -3.76 -2.06
CA PRO A 366 -1.53 -4.91 -2.25
C PRO A 366 -2.79 -4.61 -3.07
N GLN A 367 -3.41 -3.45 -2.86
CA GLN A 367 -4.64 -3.02 -3.52
C GLN A 367 -4.44 -2.85 -5.04
N ASN A 368 -3.30 -2.30 -5.44
CA ASN A 368 -2.97 -2.06 -6.84
C ASN A 368 -2.63 -3.37 -7.57
N TYR A 369 -1.92 -4.28 -6.90
CA TYR A 369 -1.65 -5.61 -7.45
C TYR A 369 -2.95 -6.41 -7.62
N GLU A 370 -3.86 -6.33 -6.65
CA GLU A 370 -5.19 -6.94 -6.75
C GLU A 370 -5.98 -6.39 -7.93
N GLN A 371 -6.01 -5.06 -8.09
CA GLN A 371 -6.67 -4.40 -9.22
C GLN A 371 -6.10 -4.86 -10.57
N MET A 372 -4.77 -4.90 -10.72
CA MET A 372 -4.11 -5.41 -11.93
C MET A 372 -4.59 -6.83 -12.26
N THR A 373 -4.50 -7.74 -11.28
CA THR A 373 -4.86 -9.15 -11.47
C THR A 373 -6.35 -9.38 -11.74
N ARG A 374 -7.21 -8.51 -11.21
CA ARG A 374 -8.64 -8.52 -11.53
C ARG A 374 -8.88 -8.19 -13.00
N LEU A 375 -8.17 -7.18 -13.52
CA LEU A 375 -8.28 -6.77 -14.93
C LEU A 375 -7.69 -7.84 -15.86
N GLU A 376 -6.53 -8.41 -15.55
CA GLU A 376 -5.95 -9.54 -16.30
C GLU A 376 -6.95 -10.70 -16.45
N LYS A 377 -7.57 -11.11 -15.33
CA LYS A 377 -8.58 -12.17 -15.31
C LYS A 377 -9.83 -11.80 -16.12
N LEU A 378 -10.29 -10.56 -15.99
CA LEU A 378 -11.45 -10.06 -16.73
C LEU A 378 -11.22 -10.09 -18.24
N TYR A 379 -10.01 -9.80 -18.70
CA TYR A 379 -9.65 -9.80 -20.12
C TYR A 379 -9.11 -11.15 -20.62
N GLY A 380 -9.08 -12.17 -19.76
CA GLY A 380 -8.67 -13.53 -20.13
C GLY A 380 -7.18 -13.65 -20.46
N VAL A 381 -6.35 -12.79 -19.87
CA VAL A 381 -4.90 -12.74 -20.10
C VAL A 381 -4.17 -13.38 -18.92
N GLU A 382 -3.24 -14.29 -19.21
CA GLU A 382 -2.31 -14.81 -18.20
C GLU A 382 -1.16 -13.80 -18.01
N GLY A 383 -1.23 -13.01 -16.93
CA GLY A 383 -0.27 -11.94 -16.63
C GLY A 383 0.53 -12.11 -15.34
N GLY A 384 0.92 -10.98 -14.75
CA GLY A 384 1.55 -10.90 -13.44
C GLY A 384 2.96 -10.33 -13.41
N PHE A 385 3.38 -9.58 -14.43
CA PHE A 385 4.68 -8.92 -14.41
C PHE A 385 4.58 -7.52 -15.00
N VAL A 386 5.22 -6.58 -14.30
CA VAL A 386 5.26 -5.17 -14.69
C VAL A 386 6.53 -4.85 -15.49
N PRO A 387 6.52 -3.85 -16.39
CA PRO A 387 5.44 -2.90 -16.64
C PRO A 387 4.28 -3.54 -17.39
N GLU A 388 3.08 -3.12 -17.04
CA GLU A 388 1.85 -3.55 -17.68
C GLU A 388 0.98 -2.31 -17.91
N VAL A 389 0.43 -2.19 -19.12
CA VAL A 389 -0.45 -1.08 -19.48
C VAL A 389 -1.76 -1.65 -20.00
N ILE A 390 -2.85 -1.19 -19.41
CA ILE A 390 -4.21 -1.59 -19.76
C ILE A 390 -4.92 -0.38 -20.34
N VAL A 391 -5.38 -0.53 -21.59
CA VAL A 391 -6.17 0.46 -22.32
C VAL A 391 -7.38 -0.25 -22.89
N SER A 392 -8.58 0.18 -22.50
CA SER A 392 -9.84 -0.47 -22.87
C SER A 392 -9.86 -1.97 -22.50
N ARG A 393 -9.66 -2.89 -23.45
CA ARG A 393 -9.56 -4.36 -23.24
C ARG A 393 -8.19 -4.95 -23.56
N GLN A 394 -7.25 -4.12 -24.00
CA GLN A 394 -5.92 -4.55 -24.40
C GLN A 394 -5.01 -4.46 -23.18
N VAL A 395 -4.43 -5.61 -22.83
CA VAL A 395 -3.41 -5.72 -21.78
C VAL A 395 -2.08 -5.87 -22.49
N LEU A 396 -1.21 -4.86 -22.36
CA LEU A 396 0.13 -4.85 -22.94
C LEU A 396 1.14 -5.11 -21.83
N MET A 397 1.97 -6.13 -21.98
CA MET A 397 2.89 -6.54 -20.92
C MET A 397 4.35 -6.48 -21.38
N GLY A 398 5.19 -5.91 -20.53
CA GLY A 398 6.61 -5.76 -20.80
C GLY A 398 6.92 -4.65 -21.79
N LYS A 399 8.17 -4.21 -21.75
CA LYS A 399 8.62 -3.00 -22.45
C LYS A 399 8.44 -3.08 -23.96
N GLU A 400 8.80 -4.21 -24.55
CA GLU A 400 8.79 -4.37 -26.01
C GLU A 400 7.37 -4.27 -26.57
N GLU A 401 6.41 -4.95 -25.95
CA GLU A 401 5.02 -4.94 -26.40
C GLU A 401 4.38 -3.57 -26.19
N ILE A 402 4.58 -2.96 -25.03
CA ILE A 402 4.05 -1.63 -24.72
C ILE A 402 4.64 -0.60 -25.70
N ALA A 403 5.95 -0.61 -25.95
CA ALA A 403 6.59 0.33 -26.87
C ALA A 403 6.14 0.15 -28.33
N LEU A 404 5.78 -1.07 -28.74
CA LEU A 404 5.35 -1.36 -30.10
C LEU A 404 3.86 -1.04 -30.34
N ARG A 405 3.00 -1.28 -29.34
CA ARG A 405 1.55 -1.36 -29.54
C ARG A 405 0.75 -0.31 -28.78
N LEU A 406 1.31 0.36 -27.77
CA LEU A 406 0.53 1.27 -26.92
C LEU A 406 -0.12 2.42 -27.71
N ASP A 407 0.62 3.01 -28.64
CA ASP A 407 0.13 4.11 -29.49
C ASP A 407 -1.03 3.66 -30.40
N GLU A 408 -0.87 2.52 -31.09
CA GLU A 408 -1.91 1.89 -31.92
C GLU A 408 -3.15 1.56 -31.08
N VAL A 409 -2.96 0.96 -29.90
CA VAL A 409 -4.05 0.57 -29.00
C VAL A 409 -4.81 1.78 -28.47
N ILE A 410 -4.12 2.86 -28.14
CA ILE A 410 -4.77 4.11 -27.71
C ILE A 410 -5.55 4.72 -28.87
N HIS A 411 -4.97 4.75 -30.06
CA HIS A 411 -5.64 5.24 -31.26
C HIS A 411 -6.91 4.44 -31.57
N ASP A 412 -6.82 3.11 -31.62
CA ASP A 412 -7.94 2.21 -31.88
C ASP A 412 -9.04 2.35 -30.81
N ALA A 413 -8.64 2.48 -29.53
CA ALA A 413 -9.58 2.64 -28.43
C ALA A 413 -10.28 4.01 -28.42
N LEU A 414 -9.68 5.04 -29.02
CA LEU A 414 -10.32 6.33 -29.27
C LEU A 414 -11.25 6.31 -30.49
N GLU A 415 -10.98 5.46 -31.50
CA GLU A 415 -11.81 5.34 -32.71
C GLU A 415 -13.02 4.40 -32.54
N GLU A 416 -12.90 3.33 -31.76
CA GLU A 416 -13.99 2.38 -31.47
C GLU A 416 -14.15 2.15 -29.94
N PRO A 417 -14.87 3.03 -29.22
CA PRO A 417 -14.95 2.96 -27.77
C PRO A 417 -15.63 1.68 -27.23
N ILE A 418 -16.47 1.00 -28.04
CA ILE A 418 -17.31 -0.14 -27.58
C ILE A 418 -17.58 -1.17 -28.71
N ASP A 419 -16.90 -2.33 -28.71
CA ASP A 419 -17.30 -3.50 -29.52
C ASP A 419 -18.52 -4.21 -28.89
N LEU A 420 -19.71 -3.69 -29.19
CA LEU A 420 -21.01 -4.13 -28.66
C LEU A 420 -21.37 -5.60 -28.98
N LYS A 421 -20.82 -6.19 -30.05
CA LYS A 421 -21.26 -7.53 -30.52
C LYS A 421 -20.58 -8.69 -29.81
N LYS A 422 -19.38 -8.51 -29.26
CA LYS A 422 -18.63 -9.57 -28.57
C LYS A 422 -18.88 -9.65 -27.07
N ASN A 423 -19.36 -8.56 -26.45
CA ASN A 423 -19.68 -8.53 -25.02
C ASN A 423 -20.86 -9.45 -24.63
N GLN A 424 -21.77 -9.73 -25.55
CA GLN A 424 -22.84 -10.72 -25.33
C GLN A 424 -22.34 -12.17 -25.20
N ALA A 425 -21.21 -12.52 -25.83
CA ALA A 425 -20.69 -13.89 -25.81
C ALA A 425 -19.84 -14.20 -24.56
N LEU A 426 -19.10 -13.22 -24.04
CA LEU A 426 -18.29 -13.38 -22.82
C LEU A 426 -19.13 -13.47 -21.54
N ALA A 427 -20.31 -12.83 -21.53
CA ALA A 427 -21.23 -12.86 -20.39
C ALA A 427 -21.76 -14.27 -20.07
N LEU A 428 -21.74 -15.21 -21.03
CA LEU A 428 -22.24 -16.57 -20.84
C LEU A 428 -21.21 -17.54 -20.22
N GLU A 429 -19.91 -17.28 -20.41
CA GLU A 429 -18.81 -18.15 -19.90
C GLU A 429 -18.19 -17.64 -18.60
N ALA A 430 -18.42 -16.39 -18.22
CA ALA A 430 -18.10 -15.88 -16.87
C ALA A 430 -18.99 -16.47 -15.76
N ALA A 431 -19.79 -17.50 -16.08
CA ALA A 431 -20.62 -18.30 -15.19
C ALA A 431 -19.77 -19.17 -14.23
N LYS A 432 -19.10 -18.50 -13.29
CA LYS A 432 -18.81 -18.92 -11.91
C LYS A 432 -18.08 -17.77 -11.22
N TYR A 433 -18.87 -16.87 -10.64
CA TYR A 433 -18.38 -15.92 -9.65
C TYR A 433 -17.72 -16.69 -8.50
N GLN A 434 -16.45 -16.40 -8.25
CA GLN A 434 -15.73 -16.74 -7.02
C GLN A 434 -15.26 -15.42 -6.41
N GLU A 435 -15.73 -15.18 -5.20
CA GLU A 435 -15.40 -14.09 -4.28
C GLU A 435 -13.91 -13.68 -4.26
N PRO A 436 -13.58 -12.45 -3.82
CA PRO A 436 -12.21 -12.02 -3.54
C PRO A 436 -11.67 -12.75 -2.31
N THR A 437 -11.39 -14.04 -2.47
CA THR A 437 -10.54 -14.79 -1.56
C THR A 437 -9.12 -14.63 -2.06
N ARG A 438 -8.16 -14.44 -1.14
CA ARG A 438 -6.78 -14.98 -0.97
C ARG A 438 -6.08 -15.75 -2.13
N GLY A 439 -6.68 -15.94 -3.29
CA GLY A 439 -6.58 -17.04 -4.23
C GLY A 439 -5.70 -16.75 -5.44
N ILE A 440 -5.45 -15.49 -5.80
CA ILE A 440 -4.55 -15.16 -6.92
C ILE A 440 -3.07 -15.26 -6.50
N ILE A 441 -2.76 -14.79 -5.28
CA ILE A 441 -1.43 -14.97 -4.69
C ILE A 441 -1.23 -16.44 -4.28
N LEU A 442 -2.29 -17.10 -3.78
CA LEU A 442 -2.25 -18.55 -3.60
C LEU A 442 -2.08 -19.29 -4.93
N SER A 443 -2.73 -18.89 -6.04
CA SER A 443 -2.64 -19.61 -7.32
C SER A 443 -1.26 -19.44 -7.96
N ARG A 444 -0.64 -18.26 -7.83
CA ARG A 444 0.76 -18.04 -8.23
C ARG A 444 1.76 -18.78 -7.32
N PHE A 445 1.47 -18.87 -6.03
CA PHE A 445 2.25 -19.67 -5.09
C PHE A 445 2.06 -21.18 -5.33
N GLU A 446 0.86 -21.61 -5.70
CA GLU A 446 0.52 -23.00 -6.05
C GLU A 446 1.05 -23.38 -7.44
N SER A 447 1.27 -22.40 -8.34
CA SER A 447 1.99 -22.60 -9.60
C SER A 447 3.51 -22.66 -9.43
N PHE A 448 4.05 -22.29 -8.26
CA PHE A 448 5.46 -22.54 -7.95
C PHE A 448 5.70 -24.03 -7.82
N SER A 449 6.20 -24.62 -8.89
CA SER A 449 6.77 -25.95 -8.80
C SER A 449 8.02 -25.92 -7.92
N VAL A 450 8.24 -27.02 -7.18
CA VAL A 450 9.49 -27.26 -6.43
C VAL A 450 10.72 -26.98 -7.31
N TYR A 451 10.65 -27.36 -8.59
CA TYR A 451 11.72 -27.16 -9.55
C TYR A 451 11.97 -25.69 -9.88
N THR A 452 10.93 -24.87 -9.99
CA THR A 452 11.03 -23.42 -10.24
C THR A 452 11.75 -22.72 -9.09
N VAL A 453 11.41 -23.09 -7.86
CA VAL A 453 12.01 -22.49 -6.66
C VAL A 453 13.48 -22.93 -6.52
N LEU A 454 13.79 -24.20 -6.80
CA LEU A 454 15.16 -24.72 -6.79
C LEU A 454 16.02 -24.11 -7.90
N SER A 455 15.50 -23.97 -9.11
CA SER A 455 16.24 -23.40 -10.24
C SER A 455 16.52 -21.92 -10.03
N ALA A 456 15.54 -21.15 -9.56
CA ALA A 456 15.73 -19.74 -9.21
C ALA A 456 16.78 -19.58 -8.10
N GLY A 457 16.68 -20.38 -7.04
CA GLY A 457 17.68 -20.37 -5.95
C GLY A 457 19.08 -20.70 -6.47
N LEU A 458 19.23 -21.74 -7.30
CA LEU A 458 20.53 -22.13 -7.88
C LEU A 458 21.13 -21.05 -8.78
N LEU A 459 20.31 -20.41 -9.63
CA LEU A 459 20.75 -19.34 -10.53
C LEU A 459 21.26 -18.14 -9.73
N ASP A 460 20.48 -17.69 -8.73
CA ASP A 460 20.88 -16.58 -7.87
C ASP A 460 22.09 -16.93 -6.99
N GLY A 461 22.24 -18.21 -6.64
CA GLY A 461 23.37 -18.75 -5.88
C GLY A 461 24.71 -18.70 -6.62
N VAL A 462 24.71 -18.51 -7.95
CA VAL A 462 25.93 -18.28 -8.73
C VAL A 462 26.38 -16.84 -8.58
N ASN A 463 26.90 -16.50 -7.39
CA ASN A 463 27.35 -15.15 -7.08
C ASN A 463 28.89 -15.01 -7.08
N PRO A 464 29.47 -14.27 -8.04
CA PRO A 464 30.91 -14.05 -8.10
C PRO A 464 31.52 -13.42 -6.84
N CYS A 465 30.77 -12.59 -6.10
CA CYS A 465 31.25 -11.90 -4.91
C CYS A 465 31.43 -12.88 -3.73
N ALA A 466 30.41 -13.69 -3.42
CA ALA A 466 30.49 -14.75 -2.42
C ALA A 466 31.58 -15.78 -2.77
N PHE A 467 31.67 -16.19 -4.04
CA PHE A 467 32.68 -17.16 -4.49
C PHE A 467 34.11 -16.64 -4.32
N THR A 468 34.37 -15.42 -4.78
CA THR A 468 35.71 -14.82 -4.67
C THR A 468 36.12 -14.65 -3.21
N THR A 469 35.18 -14.24 -2.35
CA THR A 469 35.42 -14.07 -0.92
C THR A 469 35.76 -15.40 -0.25
N ILE A 470 34.97 -16.46 -0.46
CA ILE A 470 35.22 -17.74 0.20
C ILE A 470 36.49 -18.42 -0.34
N VAL A 471 36.76 -18.34 -1.64
CA VAL A 471 37.99 -18.89 -2.24
C VAL A 471 39.22 -18.16 -1.72
N PHE A 472 39.17 -16.83 -1.67
CA PHE A 472 40.25 -16.02 -1.08
C PHE A 472 40.45 -16.38 0.38
N PHE A 473 39.37 -16.49 1.15
CA PHE A 473 39.40 -16.79 2.58
C PHE A 473 40.02 -18.17 2.87
N ILE A 474 39.61 -19.24 2.16
CA ILE A 474 40.20 -20.58 2.30
C ILE A 474 41.66 -20.57 1.86
N SER A 475 41.98 -19.95 0.72
CA SER A 475 43.35 -19.86 0.20
C SER A 475 44.28 -19.15 1.17
N PHE A 476 43.78 -18.09 1.81
CA PHE A 476 44.47 -17.35 2.84
C PHE A 476 44.75 -18.19 4.08
N LEU A 477 43.73 -18.86 4.63
CA LEU A 477 43.90 -19.72 5.80
C LEU A 477 44.87 -20.88 5.51
N ALA A 478 44.83 -21.45 4.31
CA ALA A 478 45.78 -22.46 3.86
C ALA A 478 47.22 -21.91 3.80
N PHE A 479 47.42 -20.68 3.29
CA PHE A 479 48.72 -20.02 3.24
C PHE A 479 49.31 -19.72 4.63
N VAL A 480 48.48 -19.33 5.60
CA VAL A 480 48.90 -19.11 6.99
C VAL A 480 49.20 -20.43 7.73
N GLY A 481 48.82 -21.58 7.14
CA GLY A 481 49.05 -22.89 7.70
C GLY A 481 48.02 -23.26 8.77
N TYR A 482 46.76 -22.89 8.57
CA TYR A 482 45.63 -23.43 9.33
C TYR A 482 45.39 -24.90 8.99
N ARG A 483 45.00 -25.67 9.99
CA ARG A 483 44.67 -27.09 9.80
C ARG A 483 43.38 -27.18 8.99
N ARG A 484 43.25 -28.26 8.21
CA ARG A 484 42.05 -28.54 7.41
C ARG A 484 40.75 -28.45 8.21
N ARG A 485 40.76 -28.91 9.47
CA ARG A 485 39.62 -28.83 10.39
C ARG A 485 39.26 -27.38 10.75
N GLU A 486 40.24 -26.51 10.97
CA GLU A 486 40.02 -25.10 11.30
C GLU A 486 39.44 -24.35 10.09
N MET A 487 39.97 -24.62 8.90
CA MET A 487 39.47 -24.05 7.64
C MET A 487 38.04 -24.51 7.33
N PHE A 488 37.73 -25.77 7.63
CA PHE A 488 36.39 -26.31 7.47
C PHE A 488 35.36 -25.56 8.33
N PHE A 489 35.61 -25.37 9.62
CA PHE A 489 34.70 -24.62 10.48
C PHE A 489 34.59 -23.16 10.08
N ALA A 490 35.68 -22.53 9.67
CA ALA A 490 35.66 -21.15 9.19
C ALA A 490 34.78 -20.98 7.95
N GLY A 491 34.94 -21.82 6.92
CA GLY A 491 34.10 -21.73 5.73
C GLY A 491 32.65 -22.18 5.98
N LEU A 492 32.41 -23.15 6.87
CA LEU A 492 31.05 -23.50 7.30
C LEU A 492 30.35 -22.30 7.96
N SER A 493 31.04 -21.60 8.86
CA SER A 493 30.52 -20.40 9.51
C SER A 493 30.21 -19.28 8.50
N PHE A 494 31.07 -19.06 7.51
CA PHE A 494 30.80 -18.11 6.42
C PHE A 494 29.51 -18.48 5.66
N THR A 495 29.39 -19.73 5.23
CA THR A 495 28.22 -20.20 4.46
C THR A 495 26.93 -20.13 5.28
N LEU A 496 26.98 -20.46 6.57
CA LEU A 496 25.83 -20.32 7.46
C LEU A 496 25.41 -18.86 7.64
N ALA A 497 26.37 -17.93 7.78
CA ALA A 497 26.04 -16.50 7.83
C ALA A 497 25.32 -16.04 6.55
N VAL A 498 25.79 -16.48 5.38
CA VAL A 498 25.11 -16.19 4.11
C VAL A 498 23.67 -16.71 4.12
N PHE A 499 23.48 -17.99 4.46
CA PHE A 499 22.15 -18.61 4.56
C PHE A 499 21.21 -17.85 5.49
N PHE A 500 21.63 -17.57 6.73
CA PHE A 500 20.78 -16.89 7.70
C PHE A 500 20.48 -15.46 7.30
N THR A 501 21.43 -14.74 6.71
CA THR A 501 21.21 -13.36 6.25
C THR A 501 20.11 -13.32 5.20
N TYR A 502 20.17 -14.19 4.19
CA TYR A 502 19.13 -14.27 3.15
C TYR A 502 17.78 -14.78 3.69
N LEU A 503 17.79 -15.71 4.65
CA LEU A 503 16.57 -16.13 5.32
C LEU A 503 15.90 -14.96 6.08
N LEU A 504 16.68 -14.16 6.82
CA LEU A 504 16.16 -12.98 7.55
C LEU A 504 15.65 -11.90 6.59
N ILE A 505 16.32 -11.71 5.47
CA ILE A 505 15.86 -10.82 4.38
C ILE A 505 14.54 -11.34 3.81
N GLY A 506 14.40 -12.67 3.63
CA GLY A 506 13.19 -13.37 3.21
C GLY A 506 12.03 -13.27 4.20
N LEU A 507 12.31 -13.24 5.49
CA LEU A 507 11.31 -13.04 6.53
C LEU A 507 10.88 -11.56 6.66
N GLY A 508 11.47 -10.65 5.87
CA GLY A 508 11.07 -9.25 5.84
C GLY A 508 11.65 -8.40 6.98
N ILE A 509 12.64 -8.90 7.73
CA ILE A 509 13.27 -8.15 8.84
C ILE A 509 13.94 -6.85 8.34
N PHE A 510 14.29 -6.80 7.05
CA PHE A 510 14.86 -5.63 6.39
C PHE A 510 13.85 -4.85 5.52
N ARG A 511 12.53 -5.00 5.74
CA ARG A 511 11.48 -4.31 4.96
C ARG A 511 11.58 -2.79 5.03
N PHE A 512 11.99 -2.24 6.17
CA PHE A 512 12.19 -0.79 6.35
C PHE A 512 13.28 -0.24 5.42
N LEU A 513 14.30 -1.04 5.06
CA LEU A 513 15.35 -0.61 4.15
C LEU A 513 14.80 -0.37 2.74
N ARG A 514 13.87 -1.21 2.27
CA ARG A 514 13.27 -1.13 0.92
C ARG A 514 12.12 -0.14 0.81
N ALA A 515 11.42 0.14 1.91
CA ALA A 515 10.29 1.07 1.94
C ALA A 515 10.70 2.56 1.90
N MET A 516 11.98 2.88 2.09
CA MET A 516 12.47 4.25 2.00
C MET A 516 12.46 4.71 0.54
N LYS A 517 11.91 5.90 0.25
CA LYS A 517 12.02 6.56 -1.07
C LYS A 517 13.48 6.71 -1.55
N ALA A 518 14.42 6.79 -0.62
CA ALA A 518 15.86 6.81 -0.89
C ALA A 518 16.42 5.49 -1.44
N PHE A 519 15.72 4.36 -1.27
CA PHE A 519 16.21 3.03 -1.63
C PHE A 519 16.46 2.89 -3.14
N GLY A 520 15.58 3.43 -3.97
CA GLY A 520 15.77 3.48 -5.42
C GLY A 520 17.03 4.25 -5.81
N TYR A 521 17.20 5.48 -5.29
CA TYR A 521 18.38 6.31 -5.52
C TYR A 521 19.68 5.66 -5.04
N VAL A 522 19.65 5.03 -3.86
CA VAL A 522 20.81 4.33 -3.29
C VAL A 522 21.20 3.13 -4.14
N THR A 523 20.22 2.33 -4.60
CA THR A 523 20.46 1.18 -5.47
C THR A 523 21.03 1.61 -6.82
N VAL A 524 20.45 2.65 -7.43
CA VAL A 524 20.94 3.24 -8.69
C VAL A 524 22.36 3.78 -8.55
N PHE A 525 22.68 4.43 -7.43
CA PHE A 525 24.02 4.92 -7.10
C PHE A 525 25.01 3.78 -6.91
N ILE A 526 24.69 2.78 -6.10
CA ILE A 526 25.56 1.61 -5.84
C ILE A 526 25.82 0.83 -7.13
N ASN A 527 24.79 0.53 -7.92
CA ASN A 527 24.94 -0.24 -9.16
C ASN A 527 25.76 0.50 -10.22
N THR A 528 25.65 1.83 -10.31
CA THR A 528 26.53 2.60 -11.21
C THR A 528 27.93 2.77 -10.69
N LEU A 529 28.12 2.92 -9.39
CA LEU A 529 29.45 2.89 -8.79
C LEU A 529 30.16 1.56 -9.04
N ILE A 530 29.47 0.43 -8.81
CA ILE A 530 29.99 -0.92 -9.05
C ILE A 530 30.20 -1.15 -10.56
N GLY A 531 29.26 -0.73 -11.41
CA GLY A 531 29.38 -0.82 -12.86
C GLY A 531 30.57 -0.02 -13.40
N ALA A 532 30.75 1.23 -12.96
CA ALA A 532 31.89 2.06 -13.31
C ALA A 532 33.22 1.46 -12.82
N LEU A 533 33.23 0.92 -11.60
CA LEU A 533 34.38 0.19 -11.06
C LEU A 533 34.68 -1.06 -11.90
N ALA A 534 33.66 -1.82 -12.31
CA ALA A 534 33.81 -2.97 -13.18
C ALA A 534 34.38 -2.58 -14.56
N ILE A 535 33.92 -1.49 -15.19
CA ILE A 535 34.54 -0.96 -16.43
C ILE A 535 36.01 -0.64 -16.20
N LEU A 536 36.34 0.08 -15.14
CA LEU A 536 37.72 0.44 -14.81
C LEU A 536 38.59 -0.82 -14.62
N LEU A 537 38.13 -1.79 -13.84
CA LEU A 537 38.81 -3.06 -13.60
C LEU A 537 38.92 -3.91 -14.88
N GLY A 538 37.92 -3.84 -15.76
CA GLY A 538 37.91 -4.46 -17.08
C GLY A 538 39.00 -3.88 -17.98
N ILE A 539 39.06 -2.54 -18.11
CA ILE A 539 40.09 -1.83 -18.89
C ILE A 539 41.48 -2.15 -18.34
N LEU A 540 41.67 -2.06 -17.02
CA LEU A 540 42.95 -2.36 -16.38
C LEU A 540 43.35 -3.84 -16.60
N SER A 541 42.40 -4.77 -16.56
CA SER A 541 42.66 -6.19 -16.84
C SER A 541 43.03 -6.43 -18.32
N LEU A 542 42.45 -5.66 -19.24
CA LEU A 542 42.76 -5.71 -20.66
C LEU A 542 44.14 -5.10 -20.98
N VAL A 543 44.51 -4.01 -20.30
CA VAL A 543 45.87 -3.43 -20.33
C VAL A 543 46.89 -4.43 -19.79
N ASP A 544 46.57 -5.11 -18.69
CA ASP A 544 47.41 -6.18 -18.13
C ASP A 544 47.60 -7.34 -19.10
N TYR A 545 46.55 -7.73 -19.83
CA TYR A 545 46.64 -8.74 -20.89
C TYR A 545 47.64 -8.32 -21.97
N PHE A 546 47.52 -7.11 -22.52
CA PHE A 546 48.42 -6.64 -23.57
C PHE A 546 49.86 -6.45 -23.08
N ARG A 547 50.05 -5.95 -21.85
CA ARG A 547 51.39 -5.83 -21.22
C ARG A 547 52.02 -7.19 -20.97
N PHE A 548 51.26 -8.16 -20.50
CA PHE A 548 51.74 -9.53 -20.29
C PHE A 548 52.02 -10.25 -21.62
N LYS A 549 51.18 -10.05 -22.65
CA LYS A 549 51.41 -10.60 -24.00
C LYS A 549 52.71 -10.07 -24.62
N LYS A 550 53.05 -8.80 -24.36
CA LYS A 550 54.27 -8.15 -24.87
C LYS A 550 55.52 -8.48 -24.06
N SER A 551 55.44 -8.52 -22.73
CA SER A 551 56.61 -8.69 -21.84
C SER A 551 56.85 -10.13 -21.37
N LYS A 552 55.81 -10.97 -21.36
CA LYS A 552 55.75 -12.28 -20.65
C LYS A 552 56.17 -12.22 -19.18
N ASP A 553 56.23 -11.03 -18.59
CA ASP A 553 56.67 -10.81 -17.21
C ASP A 553 55.46 -10.46 -16.33
N SER A 554 55.21 -11.30 -15.32
CA SER A 554 54.16 -11.11 -14.33
C SER A 554 54.40 -9.88 -13.45
N LYS A 555 55.61 -9.31 -13.42
CA LYS A 555 55.93 -8.09 -12.69
C LYS A 555 55.33 -6.82 -13.30
N SER A 556 55.02 -6.82 -14.61
CA SER A 556 54.53 -5.65 -15.36
C SER A 556 53.02 -5.34 -15.20
N ILE A 557 52.28 -6.21 -14.50
CA ILE A 557 50.83 -6.15 -14.29
C ILE A 557 50.47 -5.03 -13.28
N ILE A 558 49.50 -4.19 -13.66
CA ILE A 558 48.98 -3.02 -12.97
C ILE A 558 47.99 -3.42 -11.86
N LEU A 559 47.04 -4.33 -12.13
CA LEU A 559 46.11 -4.83 -11.11
C LEU A 559 46.84 -5.78 -10.16
N LYS A 560 47.57 -5.16 -9.23
CA LYS A 560 48.15 -5.76 -8.04
C LYS A 560 47.71 -4.93 -6.86
N LEU A 561 47.58 -5.58 -5.70
CA LEU A 561 47.37 -4.83 -4.47
C LEU A 561 48.52 -3.84 -4.27
N PRO A 562 48.26 -2.55 -4.01
CA PRO A 562 49.27 -1.58 -3.62
C PRO A 562 50.09 -2.11 -2.45
N GLN A 563 51.41 -1.89 -2.46
CA GLN A 563 52.31 -2.44 -1.45
C GLN A 563 51.93 -2.00 -0.02
N ALA A 564 51.38 -0.80 0.13
CA ALA A 564 50.85 -0.31 1.41
C ALA A 564 49.67 -1.16 1.92
N ILE A 565 48.71 -1.49 1.05
CA ILE A 565 47.57 -2.35 1.40
C ILE A 565 48.06 -3.77 1.65
N LYS A 566 48.97 -4.28 0.82
CA LYS A 566 49.61 -5.59 1.02
C LYS A 566 50.32 -5.68 2.37
N ASN A 567 51.04 -4.63 2.77
CA ASN A 567 51.74 -4.54 4.06
C ASN A 567 50.75 -4.42 5.23
N LYS A 568 49.64 -3.70 5.08
CA LYS A 568 48.60 -3.55 6.11
C LYS A 568 47.79 -4.83 6.30
N ILE A 569 47.44 -5.48 5.19
CA ILE A 569 46.88 -6.83 5.16
C ILE A 569 47.85 -7.78 5.87
N HIS A 570 49.15 -7.78 5.51
CA HIS A 570 50.17 -8.60 6.18
C HIS A 570 50.44 -8.22 7.64
N SER A 571 50.20 -6.99 8.09
CA SER A 571 50.37 -6.62 9.49
C SER A 571 49.22 -7.15 10.34
N VAL A 572 47.97 -6.96 9.90
CA VAL A 572 46.76 -7.52 10.56
C VAL A 572 46.79 -9.05 10.54
N ILE A 573 47.23 -9.63 9.44
CA ILE A 573 47.37 -11.09 9.26
C ILE A 573 48.60 -11.63 10.00
N GLY A 574 49.68 -10.86 10.10
CA GLY A 574 50.97 -11.31 10.59
C GLY A 574 51.16 -11.17 12.09
N SER A 575 50.51 -10.19 12.73
CA SER A 575 50.58 -9.99 14.19
C SER A 575 49.59 -10.88 14.95
N ASP A 576 48.39 -11.11 14.39
CA ASP A 576 47.30 -11.77 15.14
C ASP A 576 47.10 -13.25 14.78
N PHE A 577 47.57 -13.71 13.61
CA PHE A 577 47.37 -15.10 13.13
C PHE A 577 48.66 -15.93 13.07
N ARG A 578 49.83 -15.32 13.29
CA ARG A 578 51.12 -16.02 13.35
C ARG A 578 51.35 -16.51 14.78
N LYS A 579 51.90 -17.73 14.92
CA LYS A 579 52.21 -18.38 16.21
C LYS A 579 52.76 -17.38 17.23
N ASP A 580 51.95 -17.02 18.22
CA ASP A 580 52.49 -16.42 19.42
C ASP A 580 53.25 -17.53 20.16
N LYS A 581 54.57 -17.35 20.32
CA LYS A 581 55.50 -18.39 20.80
C LYS A 581 55.19 -18.90 22.22
N LYS A 582 54.18 -18.33 22.91
CA LYS A 582 53.75 -18.70 24.27
C LYS A 582 52.33 -19.27 24.38
N SER A 583 51.53 -19.32 23.31
CA SER A 583 50.17 -19.91 23.33
C SER A 583 50.02 -20.98 22.27
N GLU A 584 49.98 -22.25 22.69
CA GLU A 584 49.73 -23.39 21.80
C GLU A 584 48.32 -23.40 21.19
N LYS A 585 47.38 -22.63 21.74
CA LYS A 585 45.99 -22.58 21.26
C LYS A 585 45.75 -21.32 20.43
N ARG A 586 45.72 -21.52 19.11
CA ARG A 586 45.13 -20.55 18.17
C ARG A 586 43.69 -20.28 18.59
N ASN A 587 43.25 -19.02 18.59
CA ASN A 587 41.89 -18.64 18.95
C ASN A 587 40.90 -19.03 17.83
N PHE A 588 40.50 -20.30 17.85
CA PHE A 588 39.51 -20.90 16.95
C PHE A 588 38.25 -20.02 16.79
N TRP A 589 37.75 -19.46 17.89
CA TRP A 589 36.59 -18.56 17.91
C TRP A 589 36.77 -17.26 17.12
N LYS A 590 37.97 -16.68 17.10
CA LYS A 590 38.21 -15.43 16.36
C LYS A 590 38.01 -15.62 14.86
N ILE A 591 38.43 -16.77 14.32
CA ILE A 591 38.31 -17.08 12.89
C ILE A 591 36.85 -17.28 12.51
N ILE A 592 36.09 -17.95 13.37
CA ILE A 592 34.64 -18.14 13.20
C ILE A 592 33.94 -16.77 13.17
N TRP A 593 34.25 -15.88 14.10
CA TRP A 593 33.65 -14.54 14.14
C TRP A 593 33.96 -13.71 12.89
N ILE A 594 35.21 -13.76 12.41
CA ILE A 594 35.60 -13.09 11.18
C ILE A 594 34.84 -13.67 9.99
N ALA A 595 34.73 -15.00 9.90
CA ALA A 595 33.98 -15.66 8.84
C ALA A 595 32.49 -15.31 8.86
N LEU A 596 31.86 -15.29 10.05
CA LEU A 596 30.46 -14.90 10.22
C LEU A 596 30.22 -13.46 9.79
N SER A 597 31.03 -12.52 10.29
CA SER A 597 30.88 -11.09 9.98
C SER A 597 31.11 -10.79 8.49
N ALA A 598 32.10 -11.44 7.88
CA ALA A 598 32.36 -11.33 6.45
C ALA A 598 31.19 -11.88 5.63
N GLY A 599 30.67 -13.07 5.98
CA GLY A 599 29.52 -13.66 5.31
C GLY A 599 28.28 -12.76 5.38
N PHE A 600 27.95 -12.24 6.57
CA PHE A 600 26.84 -11.33 6.78
C PHE A 600 26.97 -10.05 5.93
N MET A 601 28.13 -9.39 5.98
CA MET A 601 28.35 -8.12 5.27
C MET A 601 28.30 -8.32 3.75
N VAL A 602 28.89 -9.41 3.25
CA VAL A 602 28.86 -9.74 1.83
C VAL A 602 27.43 -10.00 1.38
N SER A 603 26.65 -10.81 2.11
CA SER A 603 25.24 -11.07 1.76
C SER A 603 24.37 -9.81 1.83
N LEU A 604 24.62 -8.92 2.78
CA LEU A 604 23.92 -7.64 2.85
C LEU A 604 24.22 -6.79 1.61
N LEU A 605 25.49 -6.69 1.22
CA LEU A 605 25.90 -5.97 0.00
C LEU A 605 25.32 -6.60 -1.28
N GLU A 606 25.32 -7.93 -1.35
CA GLU A 606 24.77 -8.69 -2.47
C GLU A 606 23.27 -8.46 -2.62
N SER A 607 22.53 -8.35 -1.51
CA SER A 607 21.08 -8.10 -1.53
C SER A 607 20.69 -6.78 -2.19
N PHE A 608 21.57 -5.77 -2.18
CA PHE A 608 21.36 -4.52 -2.91
C PHE A 608 21.60 -4.66 -4.42
N CYS A 609 22.36 -5.66 -4.84
CA CYS A 609 22.78 -5.86 -6.22
C CYS A 609 21.87 -6.85 -6.97
N THR A 610 21.23 -7.81 -6.28
CA THR A 610 20.53 -8.94 -6.91
C THR A 610 18.99 -8.87 -6.85
N GLY A 611 18.41 -7.71 -6.48
CA GLY A 611 17.00 -7.32 -6.67
C GLY A 611 15.98 -8.46 -6.86
N GLN A 612 15.78 -9.29 -5.83
CA GLN A 612 15.08 -10.58 -6.01
C GLN A 612 13.56 -10.40 -6.06
N VAL A 613 12.94 -10.80 -7.18
CA VAL A 613 11.48 -10.75 -7.41
C VAL A 613 10.72 -11.82 -6.63
N TYR A 614 11.32 -13.00 -6.39
CA TYR A 614 10.64 -14.17 -5.79
C TYR A 614 10.54 -14.13 -4.26
N LEU A 615 11.55 -13.55 -3.62
CA LEU A 615 11.64 -13.48 -2.16
C LEU A 615 10.53 -12.59 -1.55
N PRO A 616 10.17 -11.42 -2.13
CA PRO A 616 8.98 -10.67 -1.77
C PRO A 616 7.67 -11.47 -1.86
N THR A 617 7.49 -12.29 -2.90
CA THR A 617 6.28 -13.11 -3.08
C THR A 617 6.16 -14.18 -1.99
N ILE A 618 7.24 -14.90 -1.70
CA ILE A 618 7.25 -15.91 -0.62
C ILE A 618 7.09 -15.25 0.76
N ALA A 619 7.73 -14.10 0.99
CA ALA A 619 7.61 -13.30 2.20
C ALA A 619 6.18 -12.79 2.45
N PHE A 620 5.44 -12.53 1.36
CA PHE A 620 4.05 -12.11 1.44
C PHE A 620 3.14 -13.28 1.85
N VAL A 621 3.31 -14.46 1.23
CA VAL A 621 2.52 -15.67 1.58
C VAL A 621 2.78 -16.12 3.02
N LEU A 622 3.98 -15.85 3.57
CA LEU A 622 4.30 -16.10 4.98
C LEU A 622 3.39 -15.35 5.97
N LYS A 623 2.76 -14.25 5.56
CA LYS A 623 1.80 -13.49 6.40
C LYS A 623 0.41 -14.11 6.40
N MET A 624 0.15 -15.11 5.57
CA MET A 624 -1.12 -15.81 5.51
C MET A 624 -1.12 -17.01 6.47
N PRO A 625 -2.05 -17.08 7.44
CA PRO A 625 -2.09 -18.15 8.43
C PRO A 625 -2.13 -19.55 7.78
N ASP A 626 -2.94 -19.71 6.73
CA ASP A 626 -3.29 -21.02 6.15
C ASP A 626 -2.17 -21.67 5.32
N LYS A 627 -1.20 -20.89 4.81
CA LYS A 627 -0.11 -21.38 3.93
C LYS A 627 1.29 -20.98 4.41
N SER A 628 1.39 -20.31 5.57
CA SER A 628 2.65 -19.86 6.18
C SER A 628 3.71 -20.96 6.27
N ILE A 629 3.32 -22.19 6.65
CA ILE A 629 4.25 -23.33 6.76
C ILE A 629 4.84 -23.72 5.41
N SER A 630 4.00 -23.82 4.37
CA SER A 630 4.47 -24.18 3.02
C SER A 630 5.37 -23.09 2.43
N ALA A 631 5.00 -21.82 2.63
CA ALA A 631 5.81 -20.69 2.19
C ALA A 631 7.15 -20.63 2.91
N PHE A 632 7.17 -20.94 4.21
CA PHE A 632 8.40 -21.07 4.98
C PHE A 632 9.30 -22.18 4.45
N LEU A 633 8.74 -23.34 4.10
CA LEU A 633 9.49 -24.45 3.51
C LEU A 633 10.06 -24.09 2.13
N TYR A 634 9.30 -23.41 1.29
CA TYR A 634 9.82 -22.93 0.00
C TYR A 634 10.91 -21.87 0.17
N LEU A 635 10.79 -20.99 1.16
CA LEU A 635 11.84 -20.03 1.49
C LEU A 635 13.12 -20.75 1.90
N ILE A 636 13.03 -21.76 2.76
CA ILE A 636 14.18 -22.57 3.16
C ILE A 636 14.79 -23.28 1.95
N MET A 637 13.96 -23.89 1.11
CA MET A 637 14.41 -24.64 -0.06
C MET A 637 15.13 -23.74 -1.08
N TYR A 638 14.58 -22.55 -1.34
CA TYR A 638 15.23 -21.52 -2.13
C TYR A 638 16.60 -21.15 -1.55
N ASN A 639 16.68 -20.88 -0.24
CA ASN A 639 17.92 -20.52 0.43
C ASN A 639 18.96 -21.66 0.41
N LEU A 640 18.51 -22.92 0.50
CA LEU A 640 19.38 -24.10 0.37
C LEU A 640 19.95 -24.23 -1.05
N ALA A 641 19.11 -24.04 -2.07
CA ALA A 641 19.53 -24.00 -3.47
C ALA A 641 20.50 -22.84 -3.73
N PHE A 642 20.24 -21.68 -3.15
CA PHE A 642 21.10 -20.49 -3.23
C PHE A 642 22.51 -20.73 -2.67
N ILE A 643 22.65 -21.39 -1.52
CA ILE A 643 23.99 -21.65 -0.98
C ILE A 643 24.71 -22.85 -1.62
N ALA A 644 24.01 -23.71 -2.38
CA ALA A 644 24.58 -24.95 -2.91
C ALA A 644 25.82 -24.72 -3.81
N PRO A 645 25.81 -23.76 -4.76
CA PRO A 645 27.01 -23.43 -5.54
C PRO A 645 28.18 -22.94 -4.66
N LEU A 646 27.90 -22.14 -3.64
CA LEU A 646 28.90 -21.64 -2.69
C LEU A 646 29.53 -22.78 -1.88
N VAL A 647 28.70 -23.72 -1.40
CA VAL A 647 29.14 -24.93 -0.70
C VAL A 647 30.04 -25.78 -1.60
N ALA A 648 29.68 -25.95 -2.87
CA ALA A 648 30.49 -26.69 -3.84
C ALA A 648 31.87 -26.04 -4.03
N VAL A 649 31.92 -24.71 -4.21
CA VAL A 649 33.17 -23.95 -4.33
C VAL A 649 34.01 -24.04 -3.04
N PHE A 650 33.39 -23.95 -1.87
CA PHE A 650 34.05 -24.15 -0.58
C PHE A 650 34.72 -25.52 -0.48
N PHE A 651 34.02 -26.59 -0.82
CA PHE A 651 34.59 -27.94 -0.80
C PHE A 651 35.69 -28.12 -1.84
N LEU A 652 35.53 -27.59 -3.06
CA LEU A 652 36.60 -27.59 -4.06
C LEU A 652 37.84 -26.83 -3.56
N GLY A 653 37.67 -25.74 -2.82
CA GLY A 653 38.77 -25.02 -2.16
C GLY A 653 39.45 -25.84 -1.05
N LEU A 654 38.69 -26.59 -0.26
CA LEU A 654 39.19 -27.46 0.82
C LEU A 654 39.86 -28.76 0.35
N PHE A 655 39.42 -29.31 -0.79
CA PHE A 655 39.83 -30.62 -1.31
C PHE A 655 40.71 -30.55 -2.56
N GLY A 656 40.59 -29.51 -3.38
CA GLY A 656 40.83 -29.64 -4.82
C GLY A 656 41.99 -28.85 -5.40
N VAL A 657 42.57 -27.84 -4.75
CA VAL A 657 43.77 -27.23 -5.34
C VAL A 657 44.80 -26.86 -4.30
N THR A 658 45.85 -27.69 -4.22
CA THR A 658 47.10 -27.25 -3.59
C THR A 658 47.50 -25.92 -4.23
N SER A 659 47.67 -24.87 -3.41
CA SER A 659 47.85 -23.51 -3.93
C SER A 659 49.00 -23.39 -4.94
N ASN A 660 49.98 -24.31 -4.89
CA ASN A 660 51.08 -24.42 -5.85
C ASN A 660 50.68 -24.97 -7.24
N ALA A 661 49.68 -25.85 -7.35
CA ALA A 661 49.17 -26.31 -8.64
C ALA A 661 48.24 -25.25 -9.26
N PHE A 662 47.38 -24.63 -8.45
CA PHE A 662 46.52 -23.52 -8.87
C PHE A 662 47.34 -22.31 -9.32
N SER A 663 48.32 -21.88 -8.51
CA SER A 663 49.16 -20.72 -8.81
C SER A 663 50.00 -20.94 -10.06
N ARG A 664 50.55 -22.15 -10.27
CA ARG A 664 51.29 -22.48 -11.51
C ARG A 664 50.38 -22.53 -12.73
N PHE A 665 49.15 -23.02 -12.60
CA PHE A 665 48.15 -22.97 -13.66
C PHE A 665 47.76 -21.52 -14.01
N MET A 666 47.51 -20.70 -12.99
CA MET A 666 47.18 -19.27 -13.12
C MET A 666 48.34 -18.46 -13.72
N GLU A 667 49.59 -18.72 -13.34
CA GLU A 667 50.77 -18.08 -13.92
C GLU A 667 50.99 -18.47 -15.38
N LYS A 668 50.84 -19.76 -15.72
CA LYS A 668 50.97 -20.24 -17.11
C LYS A 668 49.88 -19.69 -18.03
N ARG A 669 48.67 -19.48 -17.52
CA ARG A 669 47.54 -18.96 -18.28
C ARG A 669 47.21 -17.51 -17.94
N LEU A 670 48.14 -16.76 -17.36
CA LEU A 670 47.87 -15.43 -16.80
C LEU A 670 47.29 -14.45 -17.82
N GLY A 671 47.75 -14.50 -19.07
CA GLY A 671 47.15 -13.73 -20.16
C GLY A 671 45.69 -14.11 -20.42
N LEU A 672 45.38 -15.41 -20.54
CA LEU A 672 44.01 -15.88 -20.76
C LEU A 672 43.12 -15.57 -19.56
N VAL A 673 43.63 -15.70 -18.33
CA VAL A 673 42.94 -15.30 -17.10
C VAL A 673 42.60 -13.81 -17.14
N LYS A 674 43.56 -12.93 -17.46
CA LYS A 674 43.32 -11.48 -17.54
C LYS A 674 42.32 -11.10 -18.62
N LEU A 675 42.36 -11.79 -19.76
CA LEU A 675 41.38 -11.60 -20.84
C LEU A 675 39.98 -12.06 -20.41
N SER A 676 39.85 -13.22 -19.77
CA SER A 676 38.59 -13.73 -19.23
C SER A 676 38.05 -12.85 -18.11
N THR A 677 38.91 -12.34 -17.22
CA THR A 677 38.53 -11.39 -16.16
C THR A 677 38.07 -10.05 -16.74
N ALA A 678 38.73 -9.56 -17.79
CA ALA A 678 38.27 -8.36 -18.49
C ALA A 678 36.89 -8.57 -19.13
N ALA A 679 36.70 -9.69 -19.85
CA ALA A 679 35.41 -10.04 -20.44
C ALA A 679 34.30 -10.17 -19.37
N LEU A 680 34.60 -10.80 -18.23
CA LEU A 680 33.67 -10.91 -17.11
C LEU A 680 33.31 -9.53 -16.53
N PHE A 681 34.28 -8.65 -16.32
CA PHE A 681 34.02 -7.31 -15.79
C PHE A 681 33.26 -6.41 -16.79
N PHE A 682 33.54 -6.52 -18.09
CA PHE A 682 32.75 -5.82 -19.10
C PHE A 682 31.34 -6.38 -19.22
N LEU A 683 31.17 -7.70 -19.15
CA LEU A 683 29.85 -8.32 -19.10
C LEU A 683 29.09 -7.89 -17.83
N LEU A 684 29.74 -7.91 -16.66
CA LEU A 684 29.13 -7.45 -15.41
C LEU A 684 28.78 -5.96 -15.47
N ALA A 685 29.66 -5.13 -16.00
CA ALA A 685 29.38 -3.71 -16.21
C ALA A 685 28.22 -3.50 -17.19
N ALA A 686 28.21 -4.22 -18.31
CA ALA A 686 27.13 -4.18 -19.28
C ALA A 686 25.82 -4.62 -18.64
N VAL A 687 25.79 -5.73 -17.91
CA VAL A 687 24.63 -6.21 -17.16
C VAL A 687 24.17 -5.15 -16.14
N LEU A 688 25.07 -4.60 -15.32
CA LEU A 688 24.71 -3.62 -14.28
C LEU A 688 24.32 -2.24 -14.82
N ILE A 689 24.74 -1.87 -16.03
CA ILE A 689 24.45 -0.57 -16.67
C ILE A 689 23.29 -0.68 -17.65
N ILE A 690 23.17 -1.80 -18.36
CA ILE A 690 22.10 -2.09 -19.33
C ILE A 690 20.86 -2.63 -18.62
N LEU A 691 20.96 -3.48 -17.60
CA LEU A 691 19.82 -3.90 -16.77
C LEU A 691 19.51 -2.91 -15.63
N ARG A 692 20.03 -1.69 -15.73
CA ARG A 692 19.90 -0.61 -14.74
C ARG A 692 18.57 0.10 -14.72
#